data_AF-A0A8S9X3D2-F1
#
_entry.id   AF-A0A8S9X3D2-F1
#
_cell.length_a   1.000
_cell.length_b   1.000
_cell.length_c   1.000
_cell.angle_alpha   90.00
_cell.angle_beta   90.00
_cell.angle_gamma   90.00
#
_symmetry.space_group_name_H-M   'P 1'
#
loop_
_entity.id
_entity.type
_entity.pdbx_description
1 polymer ?
#
loop_
_entity_poly.entity_id
_entity_poly.type
_entity_poly.pdbx_seq_one_letter_code
_entity_poly.pdbx_strand_id
1 'polypeptide(L)'
;MAESLPPSGHRYNTRRNTRKRSLEADDAQKDQPAEKTAGKDGEEEPSTSKPGEIDCAICLQSCVHPARLPCGHIFCFLCLKGVFRSCAKCAMCRRPIPRNYLETPDLLEIPTPATAPSGDEEEFHWFYEGRHGGWWQYEERMSRELEDEHKSGTDKFETVICGHLYTIDFANHVQFRNDCPFHARRILRQRPSLNSKCKTLTGWWEYDPRANDDLETAYQKGESKVELLIANHVYLVDLHGMMQYRKTDPGRRRAVKRDRVGTACKGVAGIRPTVLQAMGDLSQNRPESPENEVFRSIEEIFRGITLSDDFQIYNHVDSDVSEEEEDDDLEKHLIMDEDELVSSRGPQFDELLGGEESVPPSIVVNDFLEARITEIEALSRVIENPNQFASRKEFPRHLRRRAMSHNVKRIPKRIRGLHESLREKSNTREGPNKVPRRKWRRRPRELLKEYNRRQRKFIWLETHIWHAKRFHMVEKWGYKLPYRPCDKNYRACYRASAEHCLLQDFSYLNCIELRGDFHCIIEGLKCHTSDRTGNTFDSRLVIDGRRSGRTMFYHGNRFPRGAIGEVDFLWNSSTEKERVVWIWAHPAYAAEIIYDLVTTFGLAKEEDMETDITPPEGVEMEKLEKRNVPFCRTPKYSNGGLRMTILKDTLNRFRLTGPLSQAVIAKVLQAVDFKKRSVDDWSTKFHCDDPARKLVYSNQVKFWRKVRSFTSPAQLPPNCVMPLTIYDPRFTAPKIRTKAVHSEGNEL
;
A
#
# COMPACT_ATOMS: atom_id res chain seq x y z
N MET A 1 8.76 -37.51 46.83
CA MET A 1 7.45 -37.64 47.50
C MET A 1 6.42 -36.93 46.65
N ALA A 2 5.15 -37.37 46.69
CA ALA A 2 4.07 -36.78 45.93
C ALA A 2 2.96 -36.34 46.88
N GLU A 3 2.46 -35.13 46.71
CA GLU A 3 1.19 -34.68 47.28
C GLU A 3 0.34 -34.05 46.16
N SER A 4 -0.98 -34.16 46.31
CA SER A 4 -1.96 -33.93 45.26
C SER A 4 -2.96 -32.86 45.65
N LEU A 5 -3.45 -32.09 44.67
CA LEU A 5 -4.60 -31.20 44.84
C LEU A 5 -5.71 -31.53 43.82
N PRO A 6 -7.00 -31.49 44.22
CA PRO A 6 -8.12 -31.99 43.43
C PRO A 6 -8.65 -31.00 42.37
N PRO A 7 -9.47 -31.46 41.40
CA PRO A 7 -9.77 -30.68 40.20
C PRO A 7 -11.12 -29.91 40.22
N SER A 8 -11.08 -28.64 39.84
CA SER A 8 -12.15 -28.01 39.04
C SER A 8 -11.62 -26.78 38.26
N GLY A 9 -12.12 -26.40 37.08
CA GLY A 9 -12.99 -27.21 36.21
C GLY A 9 -13.95 -26.46 35.30
N HIS A 10 -13.55 -25.44 34.51
CA HIS A 10 -14.44 -24.88 33.45
C HIS A 10 -13.73 -24.41 32.16
N ARG A 11 -13.89 -25.23 31.10
CA ARG A 11 -13.89 -24.97 29.65
C ARG A 11 -13.35 -23.63 29.11
N TYR A 12 -12.15 -23.67 28.50
CA TYR A 12 -11.77 -22.75 27.42
C TYR A 12 -12.31 -23.24 26.06
N ASN A 13 -12.73 -22.33 25.18
CA ASN A 13 -13.09 -22.66 23.79
C ASN A 13 -12.16 -21.93 22.81
N THR A 14 -11.18 -22.64 22.27
CA THR A 14 -10.10 -22.10 21.43
C THR A 14 -10.18 -22.63 20.00
N ARG A 15 -10.77 -21.85 19.08
CA ARG A 15 -10.66 -22.10 17.63
C ARG A 15 -9.79 -21.05 16.92
N ARG A 16 -8.47 -21.28 16.95
CA ARG A 16 -7.65 -21.07 15.76
C ARG A 16 -7.82 -22.30 14.89
N ASN A 17 -7.84 -22.15 13.56
CA ASN A 17 -7.20 -23.17 12.74
C ASN A 17 -6.52 -22.56 11.52
N THR A 18 -5.39 -23.14 11.14
CA THR A 18 -4.54 -22.73 10.02
C THR A 18 -4.44 -23.89 9.05
N ARG A 19 -5.00 -23.77 7.85
CA ARG A 19 -4.83 -24.80 6.82
C ARG A 19 -3.38 -24.84 6.34
N LYS A 20 -2.69 -25.93 6.66
CA LYS A 20 -1.51 -26.43 5.93
C LYS A 20 -1.97 -27.45 4.88
N ARG A 21 -1.06 -27.85 4.01
CA ARG A 21 -1.28 -28.74 2.85
C ARG A 21 -0.67 -30.12 3.15
N SER A 22 -1.35 -31.18 2.73
CA SER A 22 -0.87 -32.56 2.67
C SER A 22 -1.29 -33.20 1.35
N LEU A 23 -0.67 -34.31 0.98
CA LEU A 23 -0.91 -35.14 -0.21
C LEU A 23 -1.18 -36.59 0.22
N GLU A 24 -1.48 -37.46 -0.76
CA GLU A 24 -1.45 -38.94 -0.67
C GLU A 24 -2.47 -39.61 0.30
N ALA A 25 -2.90 -40.86 0.09
CA ALA A 25 -2.99 -41.71 -1.11
C ALA A 25 -3.94 -42.90 -0.80
N ASP A 26 -4.07 -43.83 -1.76
CA ASP A 26 -4.61 -45.20 -1.69
C ASP A 26 -6.14 -45.33 -1.41
N ASP A 27 -6.97 -45.94 -2.28
CA ASP A 27 -7.07 -47.32 -2.81
C ASP A 27 -7.82 -48.31 -1.86
N ALA A 28 -8.58 -49.31 -2.33
CA ALA A 28 -8.79 -49.79 -3.71
C ALA A 28 -10.12 -50.58 -3.90
N GLN A 29 -10.57 -50.71 -5.17
CA GLN A 29 -11.27 -51.89 -5.75
C GLN A 29 -12.72 -52.21 -5.25
N LYS A 30 -13.63 -52.92 -5.96
CA LYS A 30 -13.76 -53.56 -7.32
C LYS A 30 -15.28 -53.83 -7.58
N ASP A 31 -15.86 -54.41 -8.65
CA ASP A 31 -15.50 -55.04 -9.97
C ASP A 31 -16.82 -55.10 -10.83
N GLN A 32 -16.92 -55.43 -12.14
CA GLN A 32 -15.93 -55.63 -13.23
C GLN A 32 -16.41 -55.03 -14.61
N PRO A 33 -16.88 -55.71 -15.73
CA PRO A 33 -16.66 -55.15 -17.09
C PRO A 33 -17.82 -55.19 -18.15
N ALA A 34 -17.58 -54.46 -19.25
CA ALA A 34 -17.74 -54.80 -20.69
C ALA A 34 -19.04 -55.33 -21.33
N GLU A 35 -19.36 -54.75 -22.50
CA GLU A 35 -19.11 -55.43 -23.80
C GLU A 35 -18.64 -54.41 -24.87
N LYS A 36 -18.24 -54.88 -26.07
CA LYS A 36 -17.72 -54.08 -27.20
C LYS A 36 -18.46 -54.38 -28.50
N THR A 37 -18.75 -53.37 -29.30
CA THR A 37 -18.89 -53.46 -30.77
C THR A 37 -18.16 -52.30 -31.43
N ALA A 38 -17.61 -52.51 -32.63
CA ALA A 38 -16.71 -51.54 -33.27
C ALA A 38 -17.15 -51.21 -34.70
N GLY A 39 -16.79 -50.00 -35.14
CA GLY A 39 -16.63 -49.64 -36.55
C GLY A 39 -17.90 -49.23 -37.30
N LYS A 40 -18.04 -47.93 -37.52
CA LYS A 40 -17.92 -47.39 -38.88
C LYS A 40 -17.59 -45.91 -38.88
N ASP A 41 -16.67 -45.53 -39.74
CA ASP A 41 -16.39 -44.15 -40.08
C ASP A 41 -17.55 -43.56 -40.88
N GLY A 42 -17.89 -42.30 -40.61
CA GLY A 42 -18.91 -41.54 -41.32
C GLY A 42 -18.46 -40.09 -41.40
N GLU A 43 -18.36 -39.59 -42.63
CA GLU A 43 -17.98 -38.20 -42.90
C GLU A 43 -19.21 -37.32 -42.66
N GLU A 44 -19.20 -36.48 -41.61
CA GLU A 44 -20.18 -35.42 -41.44
C GLU A 44 -19.65 -34.11 -42.04
N GLU A 45 -20.42 -33.53 -42.97
CA GLU A 45 -20.02 -32.32 -43.69
C GLU A 45 -19.96 -31.07 -42.79
N PRO A 46 -19.11 -30.08 -43.12
CA PRO A 46 -19.08 -28.81 -42.42
C PRO A 46 -20.40 -28.06 -42.61
N SER A 47 -21.24 -28.01 -41.57
CA SER A 47 -22.51 -27.29 -41.58
C SER A 47 -22.29 -25.81 -41.94
N THR A 48 -22.69 -25.42 -43.14
CA THR A 48 -22.49 -24.06 -43.66
C THR A 48 -23.23 -23.04 -42.79
N SER A 49 -22.49 -22.17 -42.11
CA SER A 49 -23.07 -21.08 -41.31
C SER A 49 -23.79 -20.07 -42.21
N LYS A 50 -24.92 -19.57 -41.73
CA LYS A 50 -25.73 -18.60 -42.48
C LYS A 50 -24.99 -17.26 -42.56
N PRO A 51 -25.04 -16.54 -43.71
CA PRO A 51 -24.39 -15.24 -43.84
C PRO A 51 -25.10 -14.20 -42.94
N GLY A 52 -24.48 -13.88 -41.80
CA GLY A 52 -24.95 -12.84 -40.88
C GLY A 52 -24.61 -13.04 -39.40
N GLU A 53 -24.26 -14.26 -38.96
CA GLU A 53 -23.95 -14.50 -37.54
C GLU A 53 -22.50 -14.10 -37.19
N ILE A 54 -22.33 -13.29 -36.13
CA ILE A 54 -21.03 -12.81 -35.65
C ILE A 54 -20.65 -13.61 -34.39
N ASP A 55 -19.58 -14.40 -34.44
CA ASP A 55 -19.13 -15.20 -33.30
C ASP A 55 -18.37 -14.40 -32.23
N CYS A 56 -18.60 -14.75 -30.95
CA CYS A 56 -17.91 -14.14 -29.83
C CYS A 56 -16.68 -14.96 -29.40
N ALA A 57 -15.47 -14.45 -29.65
CA ALA A 57 -14.20 -15.05 -29.21
C ALA A 57 -13.95 -15.08 -27.67
N ILE A 58 -14.99 -14.96 -26.84
CA ILE A 58 -14.96 -15.21 -25.39
C ILE A 58 -15.80 -16.45 -25.01
N CYS A 59 -16.89 -16.75 -25.74
CA CYS A 59 -17.74 -17.92 -25.48
C CYS A 59 -17.85 -18.90 -26.66
N LEU A 60 -17.23 -18.61 -27.81
CA LEU A 60 -17.16 -19.45 -29.01
C LEU A 60 -18.55 -19.82 -29.56
N GLN A 61 -19.44 -18.83 -29.57
CA GLN A 61 -20.85 -18.92 -29.99
C GLN A 61 -21.31 -17.56 -30.54
N SER A 62 -22.38 -17.54 -31.35
CA SER A 62 -22.98 -16.34 -31.94
C SER A 62 -23.26 -15.23 -30.91
N CYS A 63 -23.05 -13.97 -31.28
CA CYS A 63 -23.07 -12.84 -30.35
C CYS A 63 -24.48 -12.50 -29.84
N VAL A 64 -24.70 -12.67 -28.53
CA VAL A 64 -25.87 -12.12 -27.83
C VAL A 64 -25.58 -10.66 -27.44
N HIS A 65 -26.30 -9.72 -28.05
CA HIS A 65 -26.04 -8.27 -28.01
C HIS A 65 -24.58 -7.93 -28.35
N PRO A 66 -24.18 -8.00 -29.63
CA PRO A 66 -22.81 -7.73 -30.07
C PRO A 66 -22.37 -6.30 -29.72
N ALA A 67 -21.25 -6.19 -29.02
CA ALA A 67 -20.64 -4.94 -28.58
C ALA A 67 -19.26 -4.78 -29.22
N ARG A 68 -19.08 -3.73 -30.03
CA ARG A 68 -17.85 -3.41 -30.75
C ARG A 68 -16.96 -2.49 -29.92
N LEU A 69 -15.71 -2.88 -29.68
CA LEU A 69 -14.74 -2.05 -28.99
C LEU A 69 -14.13 -0.98 -29.92
N PRO A 70 -13.55 0.11 -29.39
CA PRO A 70 -12.70 1.08 -30.14
C PRO A 70 -11.40 0.49 -30.72
N CYS A 71 -11.29 -0.83 -30.79
CA CYS A 71 -10.26 -1.57 -31.50
C CYS A 71 -10.84 -2.50 -32.57
N GLY A 72 -12.09 -2.27 -33.02
CA GLY A 72 -12.80 -3.04 -34.04
C GLY A 72 -13.40 -4.37 -33.57
N HIS A 73 -12.83 -5.00 -32.55
CA HIS A 73 -13.22 -6.34 -32.09
C HIS A 73 -14.61 -6.36 -31.43
N ILE A 74 -15.41 -7.38 -31.76
CA ILE A 74 -16.82 -7.54 -31.34
C ILE A 74 -16.96 -8.73 -30.37
N PHE A 75 -17.81 -8.59 -29.35
CA PHE A 75 -18.10 -9.63 -28.36
C PHE A 75 -19.54 -9.51 -27.82
N CYS A 76 -20.14 -10.57 -27.27
CA CYS A 76 -21.37 -10.44 -26.48
C CYS A 76 -21.19 -9.42 -25.35
N PHE A 77 -22.14 -8.48 -25.17
CA PHE A 77 -22.03 -7.42 -24.16
C PHE A 77 -21.77 -7.96 -22.74
N LEU A 78 -22.42 -9.07 -22.35
CA LEU A 78 -22.22 -9.69 -21.04
C LEU A 78 -20.85 -10.36 -20.85
N CYS A 79 -20.28 -10.92 -21.92
CA CYS A 79 -18.91 -11.45 -21.93
C CYS A 79 -17.89 -10.31 -21.81
N LEU A 80 -18.05 -9.26 -22.61
CA LEU A 80 -17.21 -8.06 -22.58
C LEU A 80 -17.25 -7.36 -21.21
N LYS A 81 -18.44 -7.29 -20.59
CA LYS A 81 -18.65 -6.79 -19.22
C LYS A 81 -17.97 -7.66 -18.16
N GLY A 82 -17.80 -8.96 -18.40
CA GLY A 82 -16.97 -9.85 -17.60
C GLY A 82 -15.48 -9.49 -17.69
N VAL A 83 -14.96 -9.37 -18.92
CA VAL A 83 -13.56 -9.01 -19.23
C VAL A 83 -13.19 -7.61 -18.72
N PHE A 84 -14.09 -6.63 -18.87
CA PHE A 84 -13.92 -5.28 -18.35
C PHE A 84 -13.72 -5.27 -16.83
N ARG A 85 -14.44 -6.13 -16.10
CA ARG A 85 -14.36 -6.25 -14.63
C ARG A 85 -13.12 -7.00 -14.14
N SER A 86 -12.49 -7.84 -14.97
CA SER A 86 -11.29 -8.60 -14.59
C SER A 86 -9.97 -7.94 -15.01
N CYS A 87 -9.88 -7.43 -16.24
CA CYS A 87 -8.61 -6.90 -16.78
C CYS A 87 -8.72 -5.58 -17.57
N ALA A 88 -9.92 -5.14 -17.96
CA ALA A 88 -10.16 -3.89 -18.70
C ALA A 88 -9.35 -3.73 -20.01
N LYS A 89 -9.10 -4.84 -20.71
CA LYS A 89 -8.40 -4.91 -22.00
C LYS A 89 -9.20 -5.79 -22.97
N CYS A 90 -9.12 -5.53 -24.27
CA CYS A 90 -9.68 -6.40 -25.30
C CYS A 90 -9.11 -7.83 -25.15
N ALA A 91 -9.96 -8.85 -25.26
CA ALA A 91 -9.54 -10.25 -25.14
C ALA A 91 -8.57 -10.67 -26.26
N MET A 92 -8.76 -10.14 -27.47
CA MET A 92 -7.96 -10.44 -28.66
C MET A 92 -6.71 -9.54 -28.70
N CYS A 93 -6.85 -8.27 -29.09
CA CYS A 93 -5.70 -7.38 -29.31
C CYS A 93 -5.10 -6.71 -28.05
N ARG A 94 -5.59 -7.02 -26.83
CA ARG A 94 -5.08 -6.51 -25.53
C ARG A 94 -5.06 -4.99 -25.34
N ARG A 95 -5.57 -4.18 -26.30
CA ARG A 95 -5.74 -2.72 -26.20
C ARG A 95 -6.70 -2.38 -25.03
N PRO A 96 -6.43 -1.34 -24.22
CA PRO A 96 -7.27 -1.00 -23.06
C PRO A 96 -8.68 -0.56 -23.47
N ILE A 97 -9.68 -0.88 -22.64
CA ILE A 97 -11.08 -0.50 -22.85
C ILE A 97 -11.36 0.82 -22.10
N PRO A 98 -12.03 1.83 -22.72
CA PRO A 98 -12.36 3.09 -22.04
C PRO A 98 -13.22 2.88 -20.78
N ARG A 99 -12.94 3.64 -19.72
CA ARG A 99 -13.54 3.41 -18.39
C ARG A 99 -15.06 3.62 -18.33
N ASN A 100 -15.58 4.40 -19.26
CA ASN A 100 -17.01 4.72 -19.46
C ASN A 100 -17.70 3.79 -20.47
N TYR A 101 -17.00 2.87 -21.14
CA TYR A 101 -17.58 2.07 -22.23
C TYR A 101 -18.77 1.20 -21.78
N LEU A 102 -18.83 0.75 -20.52
CA LEU A 102 -20.01 0.04 -19.98
C LEU A 102 -21.22 0.96 -19.68
N GLU A 103 -21.07 2.27 -19.86
CA GLU A 103 -22.13 3.25 -19.67
C GLU A 103 -22.66 3.77 -21.01
N THR A 104 -21.80 3.81 -22.03
CA THR A 104 -22.11 4.12 -23.44
C THR A 104 -21.40 3.11 -24.37
N PRO A 105 -21.91 1.87 -24.50
CA PRO A 105 -21.34 0.86 -25.39
C PRO A 105 -21.79 1.08 -26.84
N ASP A 106 -20.88 0.83 -27.77
CA ASP A 106 -21.17 0.72 -29.20
C ASP A 106 -21.71 -0.70 -29.47
N LEU A 107 -23.04 -0.83 -29.47
CA LEU A 107 -23.74 -2.08 -29.77
C LEU A 107 -24.13 -2.12 -31.25
N LEU A 108 -23.97 -3.28 -31.87
CA LEU A 108 -24.42 -3.54 -33.23
C LEU A 108 -25.81 -4.17 -33.20
N GLU A 109 -26.63 -3.83 -34.19
CA GLU A 109 -27.93 -4.45 -34.39
C GLU A 109 -27.78 -5.85 -35.00
N ILE A 110 -28.74 -6.73 -34.70
CA ILE A 110 -28.97 -7.98 -35.42
C ILE A 110 -30.38 -7.84 -36.02
N PRO A 111 -30.56 -8.00 -37.35
CA PRO A 111 -31.87 -7.90 -37.96
C PRO A 111 -32.76 -9.08 -37.53
N THR A 112 -33.95 -8.78 -37.02
CA THR A 112 -35.02 -9.76 -36.77
C THR A 112 -36.31 -9.28 -37.45
N PRO A 113 -37.14 -10.18 -38.02
CA PRO A 113 -38.32 -9.78 -38.78
C PRO A 113 -39.36 -9.04 -37.94
N ALA A 114 -40.01 -8.04 -38.55
CA ALA A 114 -41.01 -7.22 -37.89
C ALA A 114 -42.33 -7.98 -37.64
N THR A 115 -42.97 -7.74 -36.51
CA THR A 115 -44.42 -7.98 -36.32
C THR A 115 -44.96 -6.96 -35.32
N ALA A 116 -45.92 -6.15 -35.76
CA ALA A 116 -46.76 -5.30 -34.91
C ALA A 116 -48.16 -5.93 -34.78
N PRO A 117 -49.05 -5.44 -33.89
CA PRO A 117 -49.77 -4.20 -34.21
C PRO A 117 -49.80 -3.17 -33.08
N SER A 118 -50.26 -1.97 -33.42
CA SER A 118 -50.47 -0.81 -32.56
C SER A 118 -51.75 -0.87 -31.71
N GLY A 119 -51.79 -0.08 -30.65
CA GLY A 119 -52.99 0.23 -29.87
C GLY A 119 -52.78 1.50 -29.05
N ASP A 120 -53.22 2.64 -29.58
CA ASP A 120 -53.14 3.94 -28.89
C ASP A 120 -54.32 4.10 -27.91
N GLU A 121 -54.08 3.84 -26.62
CA GLU A 121 -54.95 4.28 -25.53
C GLU A 121 -54.24 5.34 -24.67
N GLU A 122 -54.98 6.37 -24.23
CA GLU A 122 -54.40 7.50 -23.49
C GLU A 122 -54.05 7.11 -22.04
N GLU A 123 -52.87 6.51 -21.82
CA GLU A 123 -52.46 5.99 -20.51
C GLU A 123 -52.10 7.11 -19.50
N PHE A 124 -53.08 7.48 -18.67
CA PHE A 124 -52.87 8.36 -17.52
C PHE A 124 -52.27 7.61 -16.32
N HIS A 125 -51.33 8.25 -15.65
CA HIS A 125 -50.58 7.69 -14.54
C HIS A 125 -50.82 8.44 -13.23
N TRP A 126 -50.96 7.69 -12.13
CA TRP A 126 -51.21 8.21 -10.78
C TRP A 126 -49.96 8.24 -9.92
N PHE A 127 -49.80 9.32 -9.15
CA PHE A 127 -48.66 9.59 -8.28
C PHE A 127 -49.10 10.11 -6.90
N TYR A 128 -48.24 9.97 -5.89
CA TYR A 128 -48.41 10.52 -4.55
C TYR A 128 -47.14 11.22 -4.04
N GLU A 129 -47.32 12.15 -3.10
CA GLU A 129 -46.24 12.99 -2.57
C GLU A 129 -45.32 12.26 -1.56
N GLY A 130 -44.01 12.44 -1.71
CA GLY A 130 -42.99 11.93 -0.80
C GLY A 130 -42.73 12.87 0.39
N ARG A 131 -42.41 12.31 1.56
CA ARG A 131 -42.16 13.04 2.84
C ARG A 131 -41.03 14.11 2.81
N HIS A 132 -40.29 14.23 1.71
CA HIS A 132 -39.21 15.19 1.51
C HIS A 132 -39.31 15.93 0.16
N GLY A 133 -40.52 16.00 -0.40
CA GLY A 133 -40.80 16.52 -1.74
C GLY A 133 -40.57 15.47 -2.84
N GLY A 134 -41.24 15.69 -3.98
CA GLY A 134 -41.18 14.82 -5.16
C GLY A 134 -42.25 13.74 -5.19
N TRP A 135 -42.57 13.29 -6.41
CA TRP A 135 -43.67 12.37 -6.72
C TRP A 135 -43.21 10.92 -6.81
N TRP A 136 -44.02 10.02 -6.28
CA TRP A 136 -43.89 8.57 -6.37
C TRP A 136 -45.07 8.01 -7.15
N GLN A 137 -44.80 7.21 -8.18
CA GLN A 137 -45.86 6.55 -8.94
C GLN A 137 -46.53 5.48 -8.05
N TYR A 138 -47.84 5.30 -8.16
CA TYR A 138 -48.51 4.12 -7.62
C TYR A 138 -48.06 2.86 -8.37
N GLU A 139 -48.30 1.69 -7.79
CA GLU A 139 -48.06 0.42 -8.50
C GLU A 139 -49.05 0.29 -9.67
N GLU A 140 -48.62 -0.27 -10.80
CA GLU A 140 -49.37 -0.37 -12.06
C GLU A 140 -50.83 -0.81 -11.88
N ARG A 141 -51.05 -1.88 -11.10
CA ARG A 141 -52.39 -2.37 -10.74
C ARG A 141 -53.22 -1.32 -9.98
N MET A 142 -52.63 -0.70 -8.96
CA MET A 142 -53.29 0.37 -8.20
C MET A 142 -53.55 1.60 -9.07
N SER A 143 -52.70 1.93 -10.05
CA SER A 143 -52.93 3.03 -10.98
C SER A 143 -54.15 2.79 -11.87
N ARG A 144 -54.43 1.53 -12.26
CA ARG A 144 -55.67 1.17 -12.97
C ARG A 144 -56.88 1.28 -12.05
N GLU A 145 -56.84 0.64 -10.87
CA GLU A 145 -57.92 0.69 -9.87
C GLU A 145 -58.29 2.15 -9.47
N LEU A 146 -57.29 3.04 -9.40
CA LEU A 146 -57.49 4.49 -9.18
C LEU A 146 -58.06 5.24 -10.39
N GLU A 147 -57.65 4.87 -11.60
CA GLU A 147 -58.12 5.52 -12.83
C GLU A 147 -59.55 5.11 -13.17
N ASP A 148 -59.92 3.85 -12.91
CA ASP A 148 -61.27 3.32 -13.11
C ASP A 148 -62.26 3.96 -12.13
N GLU A 149 -61.90 4.12 -10.84
CA GLU A 149 -62.74 4.81 -9.84
C GLU A 149 -62.73 6.34 -9.97
N HIS A 150 -61.73 6.92 -10.65
CA HIS A 150 -61.80 8.32 -11.04
C HIS A 150 -62.73 8.54 -12.24
N LYS A 151 -62.76 7.58 -13.18
CA LYS A 151 -63.68 7.59 -14.35
C LYS A 151 -65.12 7.26 -13.97
N SER A 152 -65.35 6.47 -12.93
CA SER A 152 -66.70 6.17 -12.40
C SER A 152 -67.38 7.38 -11.76
N GLY A 153 -66.60 8.40 -11.37
CA GLY A 153 -67.08 9.61 -10.71
C GLY A 153 -67.13 9.50 -9.18
N THR A 154 -66.48 8.49 -8.59
CA THR A 154 -66.44 8.30 -7.12
C THR A 154 -65.58 9.39 -6.45
N ASP A 155 -66.12 10.12 -5.46
CA ASP A 155 -65.36 11.16 -4.72
C ASP A 155 -64.22 10.58 -3.87
N LYS A 156 -64.42 9.37 -3.31
CA LYS A 156 -63.53 8.73 -2.32
C LYS A 156 -63.42 7.23 -2.53
N PHE A 157 -62.19 6.74 -2.67
CA PHE A 157 -61.88 5.31 -2.84
C PHE A 157 -61.06 4.78 -1.67
N GLU A 158 -61.37 3.58 -1.17
CA GLU A 158 -60.67 2.97 -0.02
C GLU A 158 -59.88 1.74 -0.46
N THR A 159 -58.58 1.69 -0.12
CA THR A 159 -57.68 0.62 -0.59
C THR A 159 -56.58 0.29 0.41
N VAL A 160 -56.02 -0.92 0.34
CA VAL A 160 -55.05 -1.44 1.31
C VAL A 160 -53.62 -1.33 0.76
N ILE A 161 -52.88 -0.34 1.23
CA ILE A 161 -51.50 -0.08 0.82
C ILE A 161 -50.54 -0.62 1.90
N CYS A 162 -49.69 -1.58 1.53
CA CYS A 162 -48.70 -2.20 2.41
C CYS A 162 -49.27 -2.75 3.74
N GLY A 163 -50.51 -3.27 3.72
CA GLY A 163 -51.16 -3.84 4.91
C GLY A 163 -51.88 -2.83 5.81
N HIS A 164 -52.14 -1.62 5.33
CA HIS A 164 -52.94 -0.60 6.03
C HIS A 164 -54.00 0.00 5.11
N LEU A 165 -55.17 0.33 5.65
CA LEU A 165 -56.26 0.96 4.90
C LEU A 165 -55.98 2.46 4.69
N TYR A 166 -56.19 2.93 3.46
CA TYR A 166 -56.07 4.31 3.04
C TYR A 166 -57.34 4.76 2.30
N THR A 167 -57.88 5.91 2.70
CA THR A 167 -58.82 6.68 1.87
C THR A 167 -58.02 7.52 0.88
N ILE A 168 -58.46 7.49 -0.38
CA ILE A 168 -58.00 8.34 -1.47
C ILE A 168 -59.16 9.28 -1.79
N ASP A 169 -58.97 10.58 -1.54
CA ASP A 169 -59.95 11.64 -1.74
C ASP A 169 -59.61 12.35 -3.06
N PHE A 170 -60.41 12.07 -4.10
CA PHE A 170 -60.18 12.60 -5.44
C PHE A 170 -60.54 14.08 -5.53
N ALA A 171 -61.61 14.52 -4.85
CA ALA A 171 -62.06 15.91 -4.82
C ALA A 171 -61.04 16.87 -4.18
N ASN A 172 -60.32 16.41 -3.14
CA ASN A 172 -59.28 17.18 -2.47
C ASN A 172 -57.85 16.85 -2.95
N HIS A 173 -57.72 15.93 -3.93
CA HIS A 173 -56.45 15.39 -4.41
C HIS A 173 -55.47 14.98 -3.29
N VAL A 174 -55.92 14.18 -2.32
CA VAL A 174 -55.07 13.65 -1.24
C VAL A 174 -55.31 12.16 -0.93
N GLN A 175 -54.27 11.48 -0.44
CA GLN A 175 -54.40 10.22 0.28
C GLN A 175 -54.14 10.43 1.78
N PHE A 176 -54.85 9.70 2.64
CA PHE A 176 -54.53 9.60 4.07
C PHE A 176 -54.83 8.20 4.61
N ARG A 177 -54.24 7.84 5.76
CA ARG A 177 -54.49 6.54 6.42
C ARG A 177 -55.68 6.70 7.37
N ASN A 178 -56.61 5.76 7.37
CA ASN A 178 -57.91 5.94 8.05
C ASN A 178 -57.79 6.15 9.56
N ASP A 179 -56.75 5.61 10.19
CA ASP A 179 -56.42 5.77 11.62
C ASP A 179 -55.56 7.03 11.93
N CYS A 180 -55.13 7.77 10.91
CA CYS A 180 -54.28 8.94 10.99
C CYS A 180 -54.63 10.00 9.90
N PRO A 181 -55.90 10.45 9.80
CA PRO A 181 -56.35 11.30 8.68
C PRO A 181 -55.61 12.64 8.59
N PHE A 182 -55.12 13.17 9.71
CA PHE A 182 -54.31 14.40 9.77
C PHE A 182 -52.95 14.32 9.03
N HIS A 183 -52.51 13.12 8.61
CA HIS A 183 -51.27 12.91 7.86
C HIS A 183 -51.54 12.66 6.37
N ALA A 184 -52.33 13.53 5.77
CA ALA A 184 -52.61 13.55 4.33
C ALA A 184 -51.36 13.83 3.48
N ARG A 185 -51.36 13.36 2.23
CA ARG A 185 -50.37 13.67 1.21
C ARG A 185 -51.05 13.89 -0.13
N ARG A 186 -50.52 14.80 -0.95
CA ARG A 186 -51.11 15.09 -2.26
C ARG A 186 -50.99 13.89 -3.21
N ILE A 187 -51.99 13.72 -4.07
CA ILE A 187 -51.93 12.84 -5.24
C ILE A 187 -51.96 13.67 -6.54
N LEU A 188 -51.49 13.08 -7.63
CA LEU A 188 -51.40 13.73 -8.94
C LEU A 188 -51.70 12.70 -10.04
N ARG A 189 -52.63 13.04 -10.94
CA ARG A 189 -52.89 12.33 -12.20
C ARG A 189 -52.22 13.10 -13.34
N GLN A 190 -51.37 12.45 -14.13
CA GLN A 190 -50.68 13.08 -15.26
C GLN A 190 -50.39 12.07 -16.38
N ARG A 191 -50.28 12.54 -17.63
CA ARG A 191 -49.72 11.74 -18.73
C ARG A 191 -48.20 11.59 -18.55
N PRO A 192 -47.58 10.46 -18.93
CA PRO A 192 -46.15 10.23 -18.77
C PRO A 192 -45.32 11.11 -19.73
N SER A 193 -44.85 12.27 -19.26
CA SER A 193 -43.93 13.12 -20.02
C SER A 193 -42.46 12.74 -19.79
N LEU A 194 -41.70 12.71 -20.89
CA LEU A 194 -40.30 12.26 -20.99
C LEU A 194 -39.27 13.03 -20.13
N ASN A 195 -39.68 14.07 -19.39
CA ASN A 195 -38.77 14.94 -18.63
C ASN A 195 -39.16 15.11 -17.14
N SER A 196 -40.06 14.27 -16.62
CA SER A 196 -40.38 14.25 -15.18
C SER A 196 -39.38 13.38 -14.39
N LYS A 197 -38.85 13.89 -13.27
CA LYS A 197 -37.82 13.19 -12.43
C LYS A 197 -38.43 12.13 -11.50
N CYS A 198 -39.28 11.28 -12.04
CA CYS A 198 -39.97 10.19 -11.34
C CYS A 198 -39.04 8.98 -11.12
N LYS A 199 -39.32 8.17 -10.09
CA LYS A 199 -38.51 6.99 -9.72
C LYS A 199 -39.37 5.74 -9.56
N THR A 200 -39.59 5.02 -10.64
CA THR A 200 -40.17 3.67 -10.62
C THR A 200 -39.17 2.67 -10.00
N LEU A 201 -39.63 1.75 -9.14
CA LEU A 201 -38.71 0.91 -8.35
C LEU A 201 -39.20 -0.50 -7.97
N THR A 202 -40.30 -1.00 -8.55
CA THR A 202 -40.77 -2.40 -8.51
C THR A 202 -40.81 -3.00 -9.92
N GLY A 203 -40.93 -4.32 -10.07
CA GLY A 203 -40.86 -5.04 -11.37
C GLY A 203 -39.56 -5.84 -11.61
N TRP A 204 -39.65 -6.85 -12.49
CA TRP A 204 -38.66 -7.91 -12.72
C TRP A 204 -37.63 -7.60 -13.82
N TRP A 205 -36.56 -8.38 -13.91
CA TRP A 205 -35.58 -8.37 -15.01
C TRP A 205 -35.56 -9.75 -15.67
N GLU A 206 -35.53 -9.77 -16.99
CA GLU A 206 -35.48 -10.97 -17.82
C GLU A 206 -34.04 -11.49 -17.94
N TYR A 207 -33.80 -12.79 -18.09
CA TYR A 207 -32.45 -13.28 -18.41
C TYR A 207 -32.07 -12.92 -19.87
N ASP A 208 -30.79 -12.92 -20.21
CA ASP A 208 -30.42 -12.87 -21.62
C ASP A 208 -30.87 -14.16 -22.34
N PRO A 209 -31.24 -14.11 -23.64
CA PRO A 209 -31.93 -15.22 -24.31
C PRO A 209 -31.31 -16.59 -24.07
N ARG A 210 -30.00 -16.73 -24.26
CA ARG A 210 -29.25 -17.98 -24.01
C ARG A 210 -29.40 -18.49 -22.58
N ALA A 211 -29.24 -17.62 -21.58
CA ALA A 211 -29.42 -17.98 -20.18
C ALA A 211 -30.89 -18.27 -19.82
N ASN A 212 -31.85 -17.78 -20.60
CA ASN A 212 -33.28 -18.12 -20.47
C ASN A 212 -33.58 -19.50 -21.06
N ASP A 213 -33.05 -19.79 -22.25
CA ASP A 213 -33.15 -21.10 -22.93
C ASP A 213 -32.49 -22.22 -22.10
N ASP A 214 -31.32 -21.96 -21.51
CA ASP A 214 -30.63 -22.86 -20.57
C ASP A 214 -31.53 -23.19 -19.36
N LEU A 215 -32.19 -22.18 -18.77
CA LEU A 215 -33.06 -22.34 -17.60
C LEU A 215 -34.35 -23.09 -17.94
N GLU A 216 -34.99 -22.76 -19.06
CA GLU A 216 -36.23 -23.41 -19.49
C GLU A 216 -35.96 -24.87 -19.88
N THR A 217 -34.85 -25.16 -20.56
CA THR A 217 -34.41 -26.51 -20.88
C THR A 217 -34.18 -27.35 -19.61
N ALA A 218 -33.48 -26.80 -18.61
CA ALA A 218 -33.24 -27.49 -17.34
C ALA A 218 -34.53 -27.67 -16.52
N TYR A 219 -35.45 -26.69 -16.56
CA TYR A 219 -36.77 -26.79 -15.93
C TYR A 219 -37.63 -27.90 -16.56
N GLN A 220 -37.65 -28.00 -17.89
CA GLN A 220 -38.33 -29.08 -18.62
C GLN A 220 -37.72 -30.47 -18.34
N LYS A 221 -36.42 -30.55 -18.10
CA LYS A 221 -35.72 -31.77 -17.63
C LYS A 221 -35.99 -32.12 -16.16
N GLY A 222 -36.69 -31.27 -15.41
CA GLY A 222 -36.96 -31.47 -13.98
C GLY A 222 -35.74 -31.24 -13.08
N GLU A 223 -34.73 -30.51 -13.54
CA GLU A 223 -33.53 -30.24 -12.75
C GLU A 223 -33.85 -29.32 -11.56
N SER A 224 -33.38 -29.67 -10.36
CA SER A 224 -33.64 -28.85 -9.17
C SER A 224 -32.81 -27.55 -9.12
N LYS A 225 -31.59 -27.57 -9.71
CA LYS A 225 -30.64 -26.44 -9.65
C LYS A 225 -29.76 -26.37 -10.89
N VAL A 226 -29.59 -25.16 -11.42
CA VAL A 226 -28.81 -24.86 -12.65
C VAL A 226 -27.61 -23.98 -12.31
N GLU A 227 -26.47 -24.17 -12.98
CA GLU A 227 -25.28 -23.29 -12.85
C GLU A 227 -25.08 -22.40 -14.08
N LEU A 228 -25.29 -21.09 -13.92
CA LEU A 228 -25.15 -20.10 -14.99
C LEU A 228 -23.92 -19.20 -14.80
N LEU A 229 -23.17 -18.94 -15.89
CA LEU A 229 -21.99 -18.07 -15.89
C LEU A 229 -22.34 -16.62 -16.31
N ILE A 230 -22.90 -15.84 -15.39
CA ILE A 230 -23.35 -14.46 -15.69
C ILE A 230 -22.25 -13.44 -15.36
N ALA A 231 -21.74 -12.76 -16.40
CA ALA A 231 -20.72 -11.71 -16.31
C ALA A 231 -19.47 -12.11 -15.47
N ASN A 232 -18.88 -13.28 -15.80
CA ASN A 232 -17.72 -13.89 -15.15
C ASN A 232 -17.94 -14.32 -13.67
N HIS A 233 -19.18 -14.61 -13.28
CA HIS A 233 -19.52 -15.18 -11.97
C HIS A 233 -20.51 -16.34 -12.13
N VAL A 234 -20.21 -17.49 -11.51
CA VAL A 234 -21.15 -18.63 -11.46
C VAL A 234 -22.24 -18.37 -10.42
N TYR A 235 -23.49 -18.44 -10.87
CA TYR A 235 -24.70 -18.43 -10.04
C TYR A 235 -25.32 -19.82 -10.03
N LEU A 236 -25.79 -20.24 -8.86
CA LEU A 236 -26.73 -21.34 -8.72
C LEU A 236 -28.14 -20.74 -8.77
N VAL A 237 -28.98 -21.23 -9.67
CA VAL A 237 -30.40 -20.93 -9.74
C VAL A 237 -31.14 -22.14 -9.17
N ASP A 238 -31.84 -21.94 -8.05
CA ASP A 238 -32.70 -22.95 -7.43
C ASP A 238 -34.09 -22.86 -8.06
N LEU A 239 -34.44 -23.83 -8.91
CA LEU A 239 -35.68 -23.81 -9.70
C LEU A 239 -36.91 -24.18 -8.84
N HIS A 240 -36.72 -24.98 -7.79
CA HIS A 240 -37.78 -25.27 -6.82
C HIS A 240 -37.91 -24.16 -5.77
N GLY A 241 -36.79 -23.57 -5.33
CA GLY A 241 -36.76 -22.46 -4.39
C GLY A 241 -37.01 -21.08 -5.01
N MET A 242 -37.16 -21.00 -6.34
CA MET A 242 -37.33 -19.77 -7.14
C MET A 242 -36.34 -18.65 -6.75
N MET A 243 -35.06 -19.02 -6.63
CA MET A 243 -34.01 -18.16 -6.04
C MET A 243 -32.66 -18.37 -6.70
N GLN A 244 -32.04 -17.30 -7.22
CA GLN A 244 -30.64 -17.30 -7.64
C GLN A 244 -29.71 -16.80 -6.53
N TYR A 245 -28.52 -17.37 -6.43
CA TYR A 245 -27.44 -16.90 -5.57
C TYR A 245 -26.06 -17.21 -6.16
N ARG A 246 -25.04 -16.44 -5.82
CA ARG A 246 -23.69 -16.67 -6.34
C ARG A 246 -23.06 -17.88 -5.65
N LYS A 247 -22.45 -18.81 -6.41
CA LYS A 247 -21.83 -20.04 -5.87
C LYS A 247 -20.72 -19.76 -4.84
N THR A 248 -20.09 -18.58 -4.89
CA THR A 248 -19.09 -18.11 -3.92
C THR A 248 -19.61 -17.13 -2.84
N ASP A 249 -20.88 -16.72 -2.88
CA ASP A 249 -21.53 -15.87 -1.85
C ASP A 249 -23.04 -16.22 -1.73
N PRO A 250 -23.41 -17.36 -1.11
CA PRO A 250 -24.81 -17.79 -0.97
C PRO A 250 -25.66 -16.92 -0.01
N GLY A 251 -25.04 -15.95 0.66
CA GLY A 251 -25.73 -14.98 1.52
C GLY A 251 -26.45 -13.88 0.72
N ARG A 252 -26.12 -13.71 -0.56
CA ARG A 252 -26.80 -12.79 -1.48
C ARG A 252 -27.70 -13.55 -2.44
N ARG A 253 -28.98 -13.61 -2.08
CA ARG A 253 -30.04 -14.24 -2.87
C ARG A 253 -30.87 -13.19 -3.62
N ARG A 254 -31.46 -13.57 -4.74
CA ARG A 254 -32.47 -12.80 -5.48
C ARG A 254 -33.58 -13.77 -5.90
N ALA A 255 -34.83 -13.34 -5.78
CA ALA A 255 -35.95 -14.11 -6.31
C ALA A 255 -35.83 -14.25 -7.83
N VAL A 256 -36.36 -15.34 -8.35
CA VAL A 256 -36.54 -15.67 -9.77
C VAL A 256 -38.01 -15.95 -10.00
N LYS A 257 -38.52 -15.67 -11.21
CA LYS A 257 -39.88 -16.00 -11.63
C LYS A 257 -39.80 -16.61 -13.03
N ARG A 258 -40.56 -17.68 -13.27
CA ARG A 258 -40.88 -18.19 -14.61
C ARG A 258 -42.23 -17.59 -15.02
N ASP A 259 -42.34 -17.12 -16.25
CA ASP A 259 -43.51 -16.37 -16.73
C ASP A 259 -43.76 -16.60 -18.23
N ARG A 260 -44.82 -16.03 -18.79
CA ARG A 260 -45.07 -16.06 -20.24
C ARG A 260 -44.21 -15.05 -20.99
N VAL A 261 -43.74 -15.43 -22.18
CA VAL A 261 -43.08 -14.52 -23.13
C VAL A 261 -44.00 -13.31 -23.40
N GLY A 262 -43.43 -12.10 -23.42
CA GLY A 262 -44.17 -10.85 -23.58
C GLY A 262 -44.71 -10.24 -22.27
N THR A 263 -44.47 -10.85 -21.10
CA THR A 263 -44.85 -10.24 -19.81
C THR A 263 -43.95 -9.06 -19.47
N ALA A 264 -44.52 -7.97 -18.94
CA ALA A 264 -43.82 -6.72 -18.65
C ALA A 264 -42.56 -6.90 -17.77
N CYS A 265 -41.40 -6.57 -18.34
CA CYS A 265 -40.09 -6.65 -17.69
C CYS A 265 -39.34 -5.30 -17.77
N LYS A 266 -38.27 -5.14 -16.99
CA LYS A 266 -37.38 -3.95 -17.03
C LYS A 266 -36.33 -4.00 -18.16
N GLY A 267 -36.49 -4.93 -19.10
CA GLY A 267 -35.45 -5.36 -20.01
C GLY A 267 -34.48 -6.38 -19.40
N VAL A 268 -33.43 -6.68 -20.17
CA VAL A 268 -32.50 -7.80 -19.96
C VAL A 268 -31.56 -7.57 -18.76
N ALA A 269 -31.37 -8.60 -17.94
CA ALA A 269 -30.69 -8.57 -16.65
C ALA A 269 -29.23 -8.10 -16.73
N GLY A 270 -29.05 -6.81 -16.47
CA GLY A 270 -27.74 -6.18 -16.42
C GLY A 270 -27.35 -5.44 -17.70
N ILE A 271 -28.20 -5.38 -18.71
CA ILE A 271 -28.17 -4.26 -19.66
C ILE A 271 -28.80 -3.05 -18.94
N ARG A 272 -28.44 -1.81 -19.32
CA ARG A 272 -29.11 -0.61 -18.81
C ARG A 272 -30.29 -0.27 -19.75
N PRO A 273 -31.46 0.15 -19.25
CA PRO A 273 -32.57 0.57 -20.12
C PRO A 273 -32.16 1.64 -21.14
N THR A 274 -31.32 2.60 -20.73
CA THR A 274 -30.75 3.64 -21.61
C THR A 274 -29.89 3.12 -22.77
N VAL A 275 -29.41 1.87 -22.69
CA VAL A 275 -28.64 1.20 -23.74
C VAL A 275 -29.54 0.43 -24.69
N LEU A 276 -30.69 -0.06 -24.22
CA LEU A 276 -31.73 -0.66 -25.06
C LEU A 276 -32.52 0.43 -25.83
N GLN A 277 -32.82 1.55 -25.18
CA GLN A 277 -33.54 2.67 -25.79
C GLN A 277 -32.79 3.28 -26.99
N ALA A 278 -31.45 3.39 -26.89
CA ALA A 278 -30.60 3.83 -27.99
C ALA A 278 -30.65 2.92 -29.24
N MET A 279 -31.08 1.65 -29.10
CA MET A 279 -31.29 0.72 -30.21
C MET A 279 -32.66 0.92 -30.88
N GLY A 280 -33.60 1.58 -30.21
CA GLY A 280 -34.89 1.98 -30.80
C GLY A 280 -34.79 3.32 -31.52
N ASP A 281 -34.25 4.35 -30.85
CA ASP A 281 -34.24 5.73 -31.35
C ASP A 281 -33.47 5.90 -32.68
N LEU A 282 -32.44 5.08 -32.92
CA LEU A 282 -31.67 5.07 -34.17
C LEU A 282 -32.44 4.56 -35.40
N SER A 283 -33.53 3.80 -35.20
CA SER A 283 -34.32 3.22 -36.30
C SER A 283 -35.28 4.22 -36.98
N GLN A 284 -35.52 5.38 -36.37
CA GLN A 284 -36.55 6.34 -36.83
C GLN A 284 -36.04 7.75 -37.16
N ASN A 285 -34.79 8.10 -36.83
CA ASN A 285 -34.21 9.41 -37.17
C ASN A 285 -32.73 9.32 -37.57
N ARG A 286 -32.46 9.39 -38.88
CA ARG A 286 -31.15 9.79 -39.42
C ARG A 286 -31.33 11.02 -40.32
N PRO A 287 -30.89 12.22 -39.91
CA PRO A 287 -30.52 13.26 -40.87
C PRO A 287 -29.20 12.87 -41.55
N GLU A 288 -29.07 13.16 -42.84
CA GLU A 288 -27.77 13.10 -43.53
C GLU A 288 -26.95 14.34 -43.16
N SER A 289 -25.69 14.17 -42.76
CA SER A 289 -24.79 15.27 -42.39
C SER A 289 -23.41 15.15 -43.06
N PRO A 290 -22.81 16.25 -43.55
CA PRO A 290 -21.64 16.20 -44.43
C PRO A 290 -20.31 16.16 -43.66
N GLU A 291 -19.87 14.96 -43.27
CA GLU A 291 -18.54 14.75 -42.65
C GLU A 291 -17.58 13.90 -43.52
N ASN A 292 -17.98 13.50 -44.73
CA ASN A 292 -17.23 12.58 -45.61
C ASN A 292 -16.35 13.24 -46.69
N GLU A 293 -16.35 14.57 -46.84
CA GLU A 293 -15.54 15.25 -47.86
C GLU A 293 -14.12 15.57 -47.38
N VAL A 294 -13.96 16.07 -46.14
CA VAL A 294 -12.66 16.47 -45.59
C VAL A 294 -11.66 15.30 -45.49
N PHE A 295 -12.14 14.08 -45.28
CA PHE A 295 -11.27 12.90 -45.20
C PHE A 295 -10.77 12.39 -46.56
N ARG A 296 -11.42 12.72 -47.68
CA ARG A 296 -11.01 12.23 -49.01
C ARG A 296 -9.73 12.90 -49.51
N SER A 297 -9.62 14.22 -49.36
CA SER A 297 -8.44 14.96 -49.83
C SER A 297 -7.14 14.60 -49.10
N ILE A 298 -7.21 13.97 -47.92
CA ILE A 298 -6.02 13.52 -47.18
C ILE A 298 -5.51 12.17 -47.71
N GLU A 299 -6.40 11.24 -48.09
CA GLU A 299 -5.99 9.98 -48.73
C GLU A 299 -5.45 10.18 -50.16
N GLU A 300 -5.94 11.19 -50.88
CA GLU A 300 -5.46 11.50 -52.24
C GLU A 300 -4.00 12.01 -52.25
N ILE A 301 -3.60 12.81 -51.25
CA ILE A 301 -2.21 13.28 -51.09
C ILE A 301 -1.25 12.10 -50.82
N PHE A 302 -1.66 11.13 -50.00
CA PHE A 302 -0.82 9.97 -49.65
C PHE A 302 -0.73 8.89 -50.74
N ARG A 303 -1.46 9.01 -51.85
CA ARG A 303 -1.31 8.13 -53.03
C ARG A 303 -0.24 8.60 -54.04
N GLY A 304 0.42 9.72 -53.78
CA GLY A 304 1.26 10.42 -54.76
C GLY A 304 2.73 9.99 -54.89
N ILE A 305 3.26 9.07 -54.08
CA ILE A 305 4.67 8.63 -54.15
C ILE A 305 4.74 7.09 -54.18
N THR A 306 5.42 6.56 -55.19
CA THR A 306 5.53 5.14 -55.51
C THR A 306 6.62 4.42 -54.72
N LEU A 307 6.38 3.13 -54.44
CA LEU A 307 7.43 2.18 -54.07
C LEU A 307 8.21 1.71 -55.30
N SER A 308 9.51 1.54 -55.09
CA SER A 308 10.32 0.42 -55.60
C SER A 308 11.34 0.18 -54.47
N ASP A 309 11.15 -0.82 -53.63
CA ASP A 309 11.70 -2.17 -53.83
C ASP A 309 13.22 -2.06 -54.09
N ASP A 310 14.07 -2.51 -53.17
CA ASP A 310 14.20 -3.95 -52.93
C ASP A 310 14.70 -4.38 -51.51
N PHE A 311 14.66 -5.69 -51.30
CA PHE A 311 15.39 -6.52 -50.32
C PHE A 311 14.89 -6.71 -48.87
N GLN A 312 15.36 -7.83 -48.28
CA GLN A 312 14.58 -8.67 -47.36
C GLN A 312 15.18 -8.84 -45.94
N ILE A 313 14.26 -8.95 -44.98
CA ILE A 313 14.22 -9.89 -43.84
C ILE A 313 15.50 -10.70 -43.55
N TYR A 314 16.07 -10.57 -42.33
CA TYR A 314 16.16 -11.69 -41.36
C TYR A 314 16.55 -11.21 -39.93
N ASN A 315 16.27 -12.04 -38.92
CA ASN A 315 16.73 -11.88 -37.54
C ASN A 315 17.65 -13.06 -37.16
N HIS A 316 18.80 -12.81 -36.51
CA HIS A 316 19.50 -13.60 -35.47
C HIS A 316 20.85 -12.87 -35.22
N VAL A 317 21.34 -12.50 -34.01
CA VAL A 317 21.61 -13.18 -32.72
C VAL A 317 23.10 -13.58 -32.56
N ASP A 318 23.74 -12.92 -31.59
CA ASP A 318 24.92 -13.26 -30.75
C ASP A 318 26.36 -13.42 -31.31
N SER A 319 27.30 -13.10 -30.39
CA SER A 319 28.72 -13.52 -30.21
C SER A 319 29.90 -12.94 -31.02
N ASP A 320 30.70 -12.12 -30.29
CA ASP A 320 32.15 -12.26 -29.99
C ASP A 320 33.28 -12.10 -31.06
N VAL A 321 34.50 -11.83 -30.54
CA VAL A 321 35.84 -11.73 -31.22
C VAL A 321 36.02 -10.43 -32.04
N SER A 322 36.93 -9.48 -31.72
CA SER A 322 38.43 -9.43 -31.83
C SER A 322 38.93 -9.50 -33.29
N GLU A 323 40.00 -8.84 -33.74
CA GLU A 323 41.04 -7.94 -33.17
C GLU A 323 41.71 -7.13 -34.32
N GLU A 324 42.57 -6.15 -34.01
CA GLU A 324 43.60 -5.55 -34.93
C GLU A 324 43.13 -4.83 -36.23
N GLU A 325 43.97 -4.14 -37.03
CA GLU A 325 44.89 -3.00 -36.75
C GLU A 325 45.19 -2.25 -38.10
N GLU A 326 45.95 -1.15 -38.08
CA GLU A 326 46.54 -0.40 -39.24
C GLU A 326 45.58 0.27 -40.28
N ASP A 327 46.05 1.11 -41.22
CA ASP A 327 46.64 2.48 -41.11
C ASP A 327 46.73 3.12 -42.54
N ASP A 328 47.56 4.17 -42.74
CA ASP A 328 48.04 4.76 -44.02
C ASP A 328 47.09 5.62 -44.91
N ASP A 329 46.86 6.86 -44.45
CA ASP A 329 47.45 8.14 -44.94
C ASP A 329 47.48 8.58 -46.45
N LEU A 330 47.65 9.91 -46.65
CA LEU A 330 47.91 10.67 -47.91
C LEU A 330 46.74 10.87 -48.90
N GLU A 331 46.67 11.94 -49.72
CA GLU A 331 47.64 13.01 -50.04
C GLU A 331 47.05 14.46 -49.90
N LYS A 332 47.69 15.49 -50.47
CA LYS A 332 47.78 16.84 -49.87
C LYS A 332 47.75 18.02 -50.86
N HIS A 333 47.43 19.21 -50.34
CA HIS A 333 47.61 20.58 -50.89
C HIS A 333 46.70 21.09 -52.03
N LEU A 334 46.04 22.24 -51.78
CA LEU A 334 46.42 23.53 -52.39
C LEU A 334 45.86 24.75 -51.61
N ILE A 335 46.62 25.17 -50.58
CA ILE A 335 46.97 26.55 -50.15
C ILE A 335 46.05 27.73 -50.57
N MET A 336 45.49 28.45 -49.59
CA MET A 336 45.77 29.88 -49.29
C MET A 336 44.96 30.36 -48.06
N ASP A 337 45.56 31.22 -47.22
CA ASP A 337 45.01 31.67 -45.93
C ASP A 337 44.48 33.12 -45.97
N GLU A 338 43.37 33.39 -45.27
CA GLU A 338 42.91 34.76 -44.89
C GLU A 338 42.45 34.78 -43.42
N ASP A 339 43.40 34.60 -42.50
CA ASP A 339 43.13 34.58 -41.05
C ASP A 339 43.41 35.96 -40.41
N GLU A 340 42.60 36.99 -40.72
CA GLU A 340 42.60 38.24 -39.93
C GLU A 340 41.31 39.11 -40.02
N LEU A 341 40.18 38.66 -39.45
CA LEU A 341 39.10 39.61 -39.07
C LEU A 341 38.20 39.18 -37.89
N VAL A 342 38.73 39.44 -36.68
CA VAL A 342 37.99 39.82 -35.46
C VAL A 342 37.00 38.82 -34.85
N SER A 343 37.51 38.13 -33.82
CA SER A 343 36.71 37.58 -32.71
C SER A 343 35.72 38.62 -32.14
N SER A 344 34.42 38.32 -32.16
CA SER A 344 33.49 38.90 -31.17
C SER A 344 32.27 38.01 -30.84
N ARG A 345 32.33 37.43 -29.63
CA ARG A 345 31.26 37.38 -28.62
C ARG A 345 29.80 37.23 -29.10
N GLY A 346 29.18 36.10 -28.74
CA GLY A 346 27.79 36.19 -28.24
C GLY A 346 27.76 36.93 -26.89
N PRO A 347 26.76 37.78 -26.66
CA PRO A 347 26.00 37.63 -25.42
C PRO A 347 24.48 37.80 -25.61
N GLN A 348 23.77 37.65 -24.49
CA GLN A 348 22.32 37.83 -24.35
C GLN A 348 21.90 39.30 -24.42
N PHE A 349 20.58 39.52 -24.51
CA PHE A 349 19.89 40.78 -24.32
C PHE A 349 18.47 40.49 -23.78
N ASP A 350 17.91 41.02 -22.69
CA ASP A 350 18.18 42.12 -21.74
C ASP A 350 17.71 43.54 -22.14
N GLU A 351 16.43 43.82 -21.86
CA GLU A 351 15.51 44.84 -22.40
C GLU A 351 15.90 46.34 -22.23
N LEU A 352 17.14 46.67 -21.84
CA LEU A 352 17.51 48.00 -21.29
C LEU A 352 18.48 48.88 -22.09
N LEU A 353 19.12 48.40 -23.17
CA LEU A 353 19.99 49.20 -24.05
C LEU A 353 19.48 49.22 -25.50
N GLY A 354 18.47 50.05 -25.78
CA GLY A 354 17.77 50.06 -27.07
C GLY A 354 18.70 50.10 -28.30
N GLY A 355 18.57 49.08 -29.15
CA GLY A 355 19.20 48.96 -30.46
C GLY A 355 18.24 48.30 -31.45
N GLU A 356 18.43 48.53 -32.75
CA GLU A 356 17.50 48.05 -33.78
C GLU A 356 17.83 46.60 -34.19
N GLU A 357 16.90 45.69 -33.92
CA GLU A 357 17.02 44.27 -34.28
C GLU A 357 16.49 44.04 -35.71
N SER A 358 17.39 43.85 -36.67
CA SER A 358 17.02 43.52 -38.06
C SER A 358 16.61 42.05 -38.18
N VAL A 359 15.35 41.77 -37.84
CA VAL A 359 14.72 40.45 -38.05
C VAL A 359 14.85 40.06 -39.53
N PRO A 360 15.35 38.85 -39.88
CA PRO A 360 15.47 38.42 -41.26
C PRO A 360 14.12 38.50 -42.00
N PRO A 361 14.05 39.07 -43.22
CA PRO A 361 12.79 39.28 -43.95
C PRO A 361 12.11 37.97 -44.40
N SER A 362 12.84 36.85 -44.32
CA SER A 362 12.35 35.50 -44.55
C SER A 362 13.07 34.54 -43.59
N ILE A 363 12.33 33.61 -42.99
CA ILE A 363 12.90 32.56 -42.13
C ILE A 363 12.83 31.21 -42.84
N VAL A 364 13.91 30.43 -42.79
CA VAL A 364 13.88 29.05 -43.28
C VAL A 364 13.12 28.20 -42.26
N VAL A 365 11.90 27.82 -42.63
CA VAL A 365 10.95 27.16 -41.72
C VAL A 365 11.48 25.80 -41.26
N ASN A 366 12.19 25.07 -42.11
CA ASN A 366 12.76 23.76 -41.77
C ASN A 366 13.79 23.89 -40.65
N ASP A 367 14.84 24.70 -40.83
CA ASP A 367 15.94 24.89 -39.88
C ASP A 367 15.41 25.39 -38.51
N PHE A 368 14.44 26.31 -38.53
CA PHE A 368 13.79 26.83 -37.33
C PHE A 368 12.91 25.80 -36.62
N LEU A 369 12.25 24.91 -37.36
CA LEU A 369 11.51 23.78 -36.81
C LEU A 369 12.47 22.72 -36.27
N GLU A 370 13.53 22.35 -36.99
CA GLU A 370 14.49 21.33 -36.58
C GLU A 370 15.21 21.71 -35.29
N ALA A 371 15.67 22.96 -35.18
CA ALA A 371 16.24 23.52 -33.95
C ALA A 371 15.29 23.49 -32.74
N ARG A 372 13.97 23.35 -32.96
CA ARG A 372 12.92 23.39 -31.93
C ARG A 372 12.07 22.12 -31.85
N ILE A 373 12.28 21.12 -32.71
CA ILE A 373 11.37 19.97 -32.83
C ILE A 373 11.39 19.14 -31.54
N THR A 374 12.54 19.02 -30.90
CA THR A 374 12.70 18.36 -29.60
C THR A 374 11.96 19.09 -28.46
N GLU A 375 11.89 20.43 -28.52
CA GLU A 375 11.13 21.24 -27.56
C GLU A 375 9.62 21.14 -27.82
N ILE A 376 9.21 21.22 -29.09
CA ILE A 376 7.81 21.09 -29.54
C ILE A 376 7.27 19.70 -29.21
N GLU A 377 8.06 18.64 -29.43
CA GLU A 377 7.73 17.29 -29.00
C GLU A 377 7.66 17.15 -27.48
N ALA A 378 8.63 17.69 -26.74
CA ALA A 378 8.60 17.66 -25.28
C ALA A 378 7.37 18.38 -24.71
N LEU A 379 7.01 19.53 -25.29
CA LEU A 379 5.82 20.30 -24.94
C LEU A 379 4.52 19.59 -25.33
N SER A 380 4.46 19.00 -26.52
CA SER A 380 3.29 18.22 -26.98
C SER A 380 3.07 17.00 -26.08
N ARG A 381 4.12 16.26 -25.75
CA ARG A 381 4.08 15.16 -24.77
C ARG A 381 3.62 15.64 -23.38
N VAL A 382 3.91 16.88 -22.97
CA VAL A 382 3.37 17.50 -21.74
C VAL A 382 1.88 17.84 -21.85
N ILE A 383 1.44 18.38 -23.00
CA ILE A 383 0.09 18.89 -23.26
C ILE A 383 -0.92 17.74 -23.50
N GLU A 384 -0.56 16.74 -24.32
CA GLU A 384 -1.39 15.57 -24.64
C GLU A 384 -1.50 14.60 -23.45
N ASN A 385 -0.42 14.49 -22.66
CA ASN A 385 -0.38 13.69 -21.45
C ASN A 385 -0.27 14.60 -20.20
N PRO A 386 -1.25 15.49 -19.95
CA PRO A 386 -1.21 16.39 -18.80
C PRO A 386 -1.38 15.59 -17.50
N ASN A 387 -1.88 14.36 -17.57
CA ASN A 387 -1.90 13.40 -16.48
C ASN A 387 -0.52 12.79 -16.18
N GLN A 388 0.39 12.71 -17.15
CA GLN A 388 1.77 12.25 -16.93
C GLN A 388 2.61 13.34 -16.24
N PHE A 389 2.37 14.62 -16.52
CA PHE A 389 2.97 15.72 -15.75
C PHE A 389 2.20 16.06 -14.45
N ALA A 390 0.88 15.86 -14.40
CA ALA A 390 0.15 15.79 -13.14
C ALA A 390 0.55 14.56 -12.30
N SER A 391 1.34 13.61 -12.82
CA SER A 391 2.02 12.60 -12.00
C SER A 391 3.15 13.19 -11.13
N ARG A 392 3.62 14.43 -11.37
CA ARG A 392 4.36 15.19 -10.33
C ARG A 392 3.48 15.52 -9.11
N LYS A 393 2.15 15.34 -9.19
CA LYS A 393 1.19 15.31 -8.06
C LYS A 393 0.92 13.87 -7.54
N GLU A 394 1.39 12.81 -8.22
CA GLU A 394 1.40 11.47 -7.64
C GLU A 394 2.44 11.38 -6.51
N PHE A 395 1.95 11.14 -5.30
CA PHE A 395 2.80 10.84 -4.15
C PHE A 395 3.84 9.75 -4.44
N PRO A 396 5.11 9.91 -4.05
CA PRO A 396 6.08 8.82 -4.00
C PRO A 396 5.50 7.61 -3.26
N ARG A 397 5.65 6.39 -3.81
CA ARG A 397 4.96 5.19 -3.30
C ARG A 397 5.16 4.96 -1.79
N HIS A 398 6.34 5.28 -1.26
CA HIS A 398 6.67 5.16 0.17
C HIS A 398 6.01 6.23 1.08
N LEU A 399 5.52 7.34 0.52
CA LEU A 399 4.77 8.39 1.23
C LEU A 399 3.24 8.14 1.19
N ARG A 400 2.73 7.40 0.20
CA ARG A 400 1.29 7.07 0.09
C ARG A 400 0.76 6.44 1.38
N ARG A 401 -0.47 6.79 1.79
CA ARG A 401 -1.16 6.18 2.93
C ARG A 401 -2.57 5.75 2.51
N ARG A 402 -2.98 4.53 2.87
CA ARG A 402 -4.33 4.00 2.59
C ARG A 402 -5.48 4.81 3.20
N ALA A 403 -5.17 5.77 4.08
CA ALA A 403 -6.14 6.62 4.75
C ALA A 403 -6.27 8.04 4.16
N MET A 404 -5.63 8.36 3.03
CA MET A 404 -5.73 9.71 2.45
C MET A 404 -7.11 10.00 1.86
N SER A 405 -7.75 9.01 1.24
CA SER A 405 -9.10 9.14 0.63
C SER A 405 -10.19 9.62 1.60
N HIS A 406 -10.12 9.21 2.86
CA HIS A 406 -11.09 9.57 3.92
C HIS A 406 -10.51 10.48 5.01
N ASN A 407 -9.26 10.95 4.88
CA ASN A 407 -8.65 11.82 5.88
C ASN A 407 -7.61 12.74 5.24
N VAL A 408 -8.07 13.91 4.81
CA VAL A 408 -7.27 14.96 4.15
C VAL A 408 -6.11 15.46 5.04
N LYS A 409 -6.19 15.30 6.38
CA LYS A 409 -5.07 15.61 7.28
C LYS A 409 -3.87 14.66 7.15
N ARG A 410 -3.99 13.55 6.39
CA ARG A 410 -2.87 12.65 6.00
C ARG A 410 -2.10 13.11 4.77
N ILE A 411 -2.59 14.14 4.07
CA ILE A 411 -1.99 14.77 2.89
C ILE A 411 -1.17 16.01 3.33
N PRO A 412 -0.05 16.36 2.67
CA PRO A 412 0.71 17.59 2.90
C PRO A 412 -0.12 18.85 2.62
N LYS A 413 0.04 19.92 3.42
CA LYS A 413 -0.81 21.12 3.39
C LYS A 413 -1.09 21.66 1.96
N ARG A 414 -0.04 21.82 1.14
CA ARG A 414 -0.10 22.42 -0.21
C ARG A 414 -1.10 21.77 -1.18
N ILE A 415 -1.41 20.48 -1.01
CA ILE A 415 -2.27 19.71 -1.92
C ILE A 415 -3.56 19.19 -1.24
N ARG A 416 -3.96 19.81 -0.13
CA ARG A 416 -5.23 19.46 0.55
C ARG A 416 -6.45 19.94 -0.21
N GLY A 417 -6.53 21.24 -0.54
CA GLY A 417 -7.71 21.80 -1.24
C GLY A 417 -8.03 21.09 -2.56
N LEU A 418 -7.01 20.73 -3.34
CA LEU A 418 -7.19 19.93 -4.56
C LEU A 418 -7.76 18.53 -4.28
N HIS A 419 -7.34 17.86 -3.20
CA HIS A 419 -7.92 16.58 -2.80
C HIS A 419 -9.28 16.74 -2.09
N GLU A 420 -9.58 17.90 -1.50
CA GLU A 420 -10.89 18.23 -0.93
C GLU A 420 -11.92 18.34 -2.06
N SER A 421 -11.67 19.15 -3.09
CA SER A 421 -12.58 19.30 -4.24
C SER A 421 -12.65 18.06 -5.13
N LEU A 422 -11.56 17.29 -5.29
CA LEU A 422 -11.62 15.97 -5.92
C LEU A 422 -12.40 14.95 -5.08
N ARG A 423 -12.40 15.07 -3.75
CA ARG A 423 -13.21 14.24 -2.86
C ARG A 423 -14.69 14.60 -2.97
N GLU A 424 -15.04 15.89 -3.01
CA GLU A 424 -16.42 16.37 -3.20
C GLU A 424 -17.01 15.93 -4.53
N LYS A 425 -16.24 16.02 -5.62
CA LYS A 425 -16.63 15.51 -6.95
C LYS A 425 -16.75 13.99 -7.02
N SER A 426 -16.20 13.26 -6.05
CA SER A 426 -16.39 11.81 -5.92
C SER A 426 -17.57 11.53 -4.98
N ASN A 427 -18.51 10.67 -5.39
CA ASN A 427 -19.66 10.27 -4.54
C ASN A 427 -19.27 9.31 -3.39
N THR A 428 -18.09 9.51 -2.80
CA THR A 428 -17.48 8.73 -1.72
C THR A 428 -18.13 9.06 -0.38
N ARG A 429 -19.36 8.56 -0.18
CA ARG A 429 -20.13 8.67 1.08
C ARG A 429 -19.26 8.39 2.30
N GLU A 430 -19.45 9.15 3.37
CA GLU A 430 -18.81 8.84 4.65
C GLU A 430 -19.33 7.49 5.17
N GLY A 431 -18.42 6.51 5.29
CA GLY A 431 -18.77 5.18 5.77
C GLY A 431 -19.36 5.21 7.18
N PRO A 432 -20.33 4.34 7.51
CA PRO A 432 -21.14 4.47 8.72
C PRO A 432 -20.30 4.50 9.99
N ASN A 433 -20.53 5.53 10.81
CA ASN A 433 -19.80 5.83 12.05
C ASN A 433 -20.14 4.85 13.20
N LYS A 434 -19.85 3.55 13.06
CA LYS A 434 -19.95 2.55 14.12
C LYS A 434 -18.91 1.42 13.99
N VAL A 435 -17.83 1.56 14.76
CA VAL A 435 -16.98 0.47 15.25
C VAL A 435 -16.92 0.63 16.79
N PRO A 436 -16.97 -0.43 17.62
CA PRO A 436 -17.03 -0.32 19.08
C PRO A 436 -16.01 0.67 19.64
N ARG A 437 -16.46 1.61 20.51
CA ARG A 437 -15.77 2.89 20.82
C ARG A 437 -14.30 2.73 21.22
N ARG A 438 -13.43 2.74 20.20
CA ARG A 438 -11.95 2.64 20.26
C ARG A 438 -11.30 3.71 21.13
N LYS A 439 -12.05 4.79 21.44
CA LYS A 439 -11.72 5.88 22.38
C LYS A 439 -11.49 5.39 23.81
N TRP A 440 -12.26 4.39 24.30
CA TRP A 440 -12.12 3.89 25.68
C TRP A 440 -10.85 3.05 25.86
N ARG A 441 -10.66 1.99 25.05
CA ARG A 441 -9.45 1.13 25.05
C ARG A 441 -8.15 1.84 24.59
N ARG A 442 -8.17 3.16 24.40
CA ARG A 442 -7.01 4.01 24.07
C ARG A 442 -6.89 5.24 24.97
N ARG A 443 -7.63 5.30 26.09
CA ARG A 443 -7.32 6.25 27.19
C ARG A 443 -5.88 5.98 27.68
N PRO A 444 -5.03 7.00 27.90
CA PRO A 444 -3.62 6.77 28.26
C PRO A 444 -3.39 5.86 29.47
N ARG A 445 -4.16 6.02 30.57
CA ARG A 445 -4.06 5.17 31.79
C ARG A 445 -4.31 3.68 31.49
N GLU A 446 -5.37 3.38 30.74
CA GLU A 446 -5.72 2.00 30.36
C GLU A 446 -4.80 1.41 29.29
N LEU A 447 -4.29 2.24 28.38
CA LEU A 447 -3.31 1.83 27.39
C LEU A 447 -1.96 1.49 28.04
N LEU A 448 -1.55 2.25 29.07
CA LEU A 448 -0.36 1.98 29.87
C LEU A 448 -0.52 0.68 30.65
N LYS A 449 -1.61 0.51 31.43
CA LYS A 449 -1.94 -0.75 32.12
C LYS A 449 -1.84 -1.97 31.20
N GLU A 450 -2.38 -1.88 29.99
CA GLU A 450 -2.36 -2.97 28.99
C GLU A 450 -0.97 -3.20 28.35
N TYR A 451 -0.10 -2.19 28.28
CA TYR A 451 1.30 -2.39 27.91
C TYR A 451 2.05 -3.12 29.02
N ASN A 452 1.92 -2.66 30.27
CA ASN A 452 2.58 -3.25 31.43
C ASN A 452 2.18 -4.73 31.61
N ARG A 453 0.87 -5.03 31.48
CA ARG A 453 0.35 -6.40 31.49
C ARG A 453 0.97 -7.29 30.40
N ARG A 454 1.32 -6.75 29.22
CA ARG A 454 2.00 -7.48 28.13
C ARG A 454 3.50 -7.63 28.36
N GLN A 455 4.14 -6.60 28.91
CA GLN A 455 5.56 -6.61 29.28
C GLN A 455 5.88 -7.64 30.37
N ARG A 456 4.87 -8.23 31.05
CA ARG A 456 5.06 -9.36 31.97
C ARG A 456 5.49 -10.67 31.28
N LYS A 457 5.19 -10.86 30.00
CA LYS A 457 5.60 -12.06 29.24
C LYS A 457 6.92 -11.87 28.48
N PHE A 458 7.18 -10.66 27.98
CA PHE A 458 8.37 -10.36 27.18
C PHE A 458 8.87 -8.95 27.43
N ILE A 459 10.19 -8.80 27.49
CA ILE A 459 10.84 -7.49 27.59
C ILE A 459 10.61 -6.71 26.30
N TRP A 460 10.25 -5.43 26.45
CA TRP A 460 10.04 -4.48 25.37
C TRP A 460 11.10 -3.39 25.49
N LEU A 461 11.96 -3.27 24.47
CA LEU A 461 12.88 -2.13 24.34
C LEU A 461 12.09 -0.81 24.29
N GLU A 462 12.72 0.31 24.63
CA GLU A 462 12.12 1.64 24.65
C GLU A 462 11.56 2.04 23.26
N THR A 463 12.21 1.57 22.20
CA THR A 463 11.77 1.76 20.82
C THR A 463 10.64 0.82 20.38
N HIS A 464 10.23 -0.17 21.20
CA HIS A 464 9.30 -1.24 20.81
C HIS A 464 8.00 -0.69 20.22
N ILE A 465 7.44 0.38 20.80
CA ILE A 465 6.21 1.03 20.31
C ILE A 465 6.41 1.71 18.93
N TRP A 466 7.63 2.09 18.56
CA TRP A 466 7.96 2.60 17.22
C TRP A 466 8.14 1.45 16.23
N HIS A 467 8.82 0.38 16.63
CA HIS A 467 9.06 -0.82 15.84
C HIS A 467 7.77 -1.59 15.55
N ALA A 468 6.96 -1.90 16.56
CA ALA A 468 5.70 -2.64 16.42
C ALA A 468 4.61 -1.93 15.58
N LYS A 469 4.83 -0.66 15.19
CA LYS A 469 3.98 0.08 14.24
C LYS A 469 4.44 -0.04 12.78
N ARG A 470 5.63 -0.61 12.53
CA ARG A 470 6.34 -0.58 11.23
C ARG A 470 7.00 -1.92 10.85
N PHE A 471 7.16 -2.84 11.80
CA PHE A 471 7.82 -4.12 11.66
C PHE A 471 6.92 -5.25 12.17
N HIS A 472 7.08 -6.43 11.58
CA HIS A 472 6.63 -7.68 12.16
C HIS A 472 7.52 -8.01 13.36
N MET A 473 6.91 -8.27 14.53
CA MET A 473 7.62 -8.46 15.80
C MET A 473 7.67 -9.95 16.19
N VAL A 474 8.87 -10.46 16.49
CA VAL A 474 9.14 -11.87 16.86
C VAL A 474 9.41 -12.00 18.36
N GLU A 475 9.20 -13.19 18.92
CA GLU A 475 9.56 -13.56 20.30
C GLU A 475 10.90 -14.29 20.25
N LYS A 476 11.94 -13.75 20.90
CA LYS A 476 13.29 -14.34 20.96
C LYS A 476 14.01 -13.94 22.25
N TRP A 477 14.65 -14.89 22.92
CA TRP A 477 15.54 -14.65 24.09
C TRP A 477 14.90 -13.82 25.23
N GLY A 478 13.59 -13.99 25.46
CA GLY A 478 12.81 -13.19 26.43
C GLY A 478 12.35 -11.81 25.94
N TYR A 479 12.83 -11.34 24.78
CA TYR A 479 12.47 -10.04 24.19
C TYR A 479 11.41 -10.16 23.08
N LYS A 480 10.68 -9.07 22.84
CA LYS A 480 9.77 -8.90 21.69
C LYS A 480 10.37 -7.93 20.66
N LEU A 481 11.22 -8.47 19.79
CA LEU A 481 12.11 -7.72 18.87
C LEU A 481 11.50 -7.52 17.46
N PRO A 482 11.93 -6.48 16.70
CA PRO A 482 11.61 -6.38 15.28
C PRO A 482 12.32 -7.47 14.48
N TYR A 483 11.60 -8.14 13.57
CA TYR A 483 12.17 -9.15 12.67
C TYR A 483 12.33 -8.66 11.23
N ARG A 484 11.26 -8.11 10.64
CA ARG A 484 11.29 -7.52 9.30
C ARG A 484 10.30 -6.36 9.18
N PRO A 485 10.58 -5.31 8.40
CA PRO A 485 9.63 -4.22 8.15
C PRO A 485 8.38 -4.73 7.43
N CYS A 486 7.27 -3.99 7.58
CA CYS A 486 6.00 -4.28 6.90
C CYS A 486 6.00 -3.88 5.42
N ASP A 487 6.91 -2.99 5.02
CA ASP A 487 7.12 -2.58 3.62
C ASP A 487 8.15 -3.50 2.95
N LYS A 488 7.91 -3.91 1.69
CA LYS A 488 8.85 -4.73 0.89
C LYS A 488 10.08 -3.89 0.50
N ASN A 489 11.11 -3.85 1.35
CA ASN A 489 12.23 -2.91 1.22
C ASN A 489 13.64 -3.56 1.16
N TYR A 490 13.76 -4.88 0.96
CA TYR A 490 15.06 -5.60 0.99
C TYR A 490 16.18 -4.93 0.16
N ARG A 491 15.97 -4.72 -1.15
CA ARG A 491 16.90 -3.98 -2.04
C ARG A 491 17.11 -2.50 -1.66
N ALA A 492 16.24 -1.92 -0.83
CA ALA A 492 16.40 -0.57 -0.30
C ALA A 492 17.14 -0.54 1.05
N CYS A 493 17.12 -1.61 1.84
CA CYS A 493 18.01 -1.79 2.99
C CYS A 493 19.45 -2.00 2.52
N TYR A 494 19.68 -2.84 1.50
CA TYR A 494 21.01 -3.02 0.91
C TYR A 494 21.60 -1.69 0.41
N ARG A 495 20.87 -0.96 -0.46
CA ARG A 495 21.30 0.37 -0.91
C ARG A 495 21.41 1.40 0.22
N ALA A 496 20.58 1.32 1.27
CA ALA A 496 20.74 2.19 2.43
C ALA A 496 22.05 1.92 3.21
N SER A 497 22.54 0.67 3.23
CA SER A 497 23.84 0.30 3.80
C SER A 497 25.02 0.58 2.87
N ALA A 498 24.85 0.55 1.55
CA ALA A 498 25.91 0.82 0.57
C ALA A 498 26.08 2.32 0.25
N GLU A 499 24.98 3.01 -0.05
CA GLU A 499 24.97 4.38 -0.59
C GLU A 499 24.51 5.45 0.40
N HIS A 500 23.80 5.08 1.48
CA HIS A 500 23.12 6.04 2.36
C HIS A 500 23.43 5.79 3.85
N CYS A 501 22.39 5.72 4.70
CA CYS A 501 22.47 5.40 6.11
C CYS A 501 21.31 4.49 6.50
N LEU A 502 21.63 3.37 7.15
CA LEU A 502 20.71 2.49 7.86
C LEU A 502 20.92 2.62 9.37
N LEU A 503 19.83 2.61 10.14
CA LEU A 503 19.83 2.61 11.60
C LEU A 503 19.25 1.29 12.13
N GLN A 504 19.92 0.69 13.09
CA GLN A 504 19.53 -0.55 13.76
C GLN A 504 19.57 -0.39 15.28
N ASP A 505 18.69 -1.10 15.98
CA ASP A 505 18.59 -1.09 17.44
C ASP A 505 19.22 -2.36 18.02
N PHE A 506 20.25 -2.17 18.84
CA PHE A 506 21.04 -3.20 19.53
C PHE A 506 20.88 -3.11 21.06
N SER A 507 19.89 -2.35 21.56
CA SER A 507 19.64 -2.14 23.00
C SER A 507 19.17 -3.38 23.75
N TYR A 508 19.05 -4.52 23.06
CA TYR A 508 18.82 -5.83 23.66
C TYR A 508 20.13 -6.53 24.09
N LEU A 509 21.32 -5.99 23.77
CA LEU A 509 22.58 -6.56 24.28
C LEU A 509 22.74 -6.25 25.78
N ASN A 510 22.97 -7.28 26.59
CA ASN A 510 23.21 -7.11 28.02
C ASN A 510 24.61 -6.51 28.23
N CYS A 511 24.69 -5.35 28.89
CA CYS A 511 25.95 -4.79 29.34
C CYS A 511 26.29 -5.33 30.74
N ILE A 512 27.50 -5.85 30.91
CA ILE A 512 28.08 -6.29 32.18
C ILE A 512 29.26 -5.36 32.46
N GLU A 513 29.26 -4.72 33.62
CA GLU A 513 30.34 -3.87 34.09
C GLU A 513 31.15 -4.63 35.15
N LEU A 514 32.46 -4.70 34.99
CA LEU A 514 33.40 -5.18 36.00
C LEU A 514 34.29 -4.01 36.43
N ARG A 515 34.39 -3.77 37.75
CA ARG A 515 35.23 -2.72 38.36
C ARG A 515 36.06 -3.28 39.52
N GLY A 516 37.37 -3.00 39.50
CA GLY A 516 38.34 -3.37 40.54
C GLY A 516 39.76 -3.30 39.99
N ASP A 517 40.72 -3.95 40.65
CA ASP A 517 42.12 -3.90 40.21
C ASP A 517 42.33 -4.53 38.81
N PHE A 518 43.09 -3.82 37.97
CA PHE A 518 43.36 -4.20 36.59
C PHE A 518 44.02 -5.59 36.46
N HIS A 519 44.96 -5.95 37.32
CA HIS A 519 45.69 -7.21 37.21
C HIS A 519 44.75 -8.39 37.49
N CYS A 520 43.95 -8.29 38.56
CA CYS A 520 42.96 -9.30 38.94
C CYS A 520 41.93 -9.53 37.83
N ILE A 521 41.40 -8.45 37.21
CA ILE A 521 40.43 -8.56 36.11
C ILE A 521 41.06 -9.27 34.89
N ILE A 522 42.28 -8.91 34.51
CA ILE A 522 42.98 -9.51 33.37
C ILE A 522 43.29 -11.00 33.62
N GLU A 523 43.74 -11.36 34.82
CA GLU A 523 44.03 -12.75 35.19
C GLU A 523 42.79 -13.63 35.10
N GLY A 524 41.66 -13.20 35.68
CA GLY A 524 40.39 -13.94 35.56
C GLY A 524 39.86 -14.01 34.12
N LEU A 525 39.95 -12.93 33.34
CA LEU A 525 39.48 -12.93 31.95
C LEU A 525 40.37 -13.72 30.99
N LYS A 526 41.64 -13.98 31.34
CA LYS A 526 42.54 -14.86 30.57
C LYS A 526 42.06 -16.31 30.54
N CYS A 527 41.46 -16.83 31.62
CA CYS A 527 40.94 -18.21 31.60
C CYS A 527 39.73 -18.40 30.67
N HIS A 528 39.04 -17.31 30.30
CA HIS A 528 37.85 -17.30 29.44
C HIS A 528 38.13 -16.94 27.98
N THR A 529 39.36 -16.60 27.60
CA THR A 529 39.72 -16.16 26.25
C THR A 529 40.99 -16.83 25.75
N SER A 530 41.32 -16.67 24.46
CA SER A 530 42.54 -17.24 23.89
C SER A 530 43.08 -16.38 22.75
N ASP A 531 44.36 -16.04 22.81
CA ASP A 531 45.05 -15.24 21.79
C ASP A 531 45.09 -15.95 20.41
N ARG A 532 44.88 -17.28 20.38
CA ARG A 532 44.69 -18.05 19.14
C ARG A 532 43.41 -17.72 18.39
N THR A 533 42.48 -16.98 18.99
CA THR A 533 41.15 -16.67 18.42
C THR A 533 40.98 -15.21 17.99
N GLY A 534 41.98 -14.36 18.25
CA GLY A 534 41.94 -12.92 17.97
C GLY A 534 42.34 -12.09 19.18
N ASN A 535 41.83 -10.86 19.28
CA ASN A 535 42.13 -9.98 20.40
C ASN A 535 41.55 -10.55 21.71
N THR A 536 42.38 -10.65 22.74
CA THR A 536 41.99 -10.89 24.13
C THR A 536 41.81 -9.57 24.89
N PHE A 537 41.28 -9.63 26.12
CA PHE A 537 41.10 -8.45 26.98
C PHE A 537 42.42 -7.72 27.31
N ASP A 538 43.54 -8.44 27.24
CA ASP A 538 44.91 -7.96 27.51
C ASP A 538 45.63 -7.43 26.24
N SER A 539 44.92 -7.26 25.12
CA SER A 539 45.53 -6.71 23.91
C SER A 539 45.88 -5.23 24.08
N ARG A 540 47.15 -4.89 23.83
CA ARG A 540 47.70 -3.52 23.86
C ARG A 540 46.92 -2.52 22.99
N LEU A 541 46.13 -2.99 22.02
CA LEU A 541 45.28 -2.17 21.16
C LEU A 541 44.01 -1.65 21.86
N VAL A 542 43.60 -2.25 22.99
CA VAL A 542 42.31 -1.98 23.66
C VAL A 542 42.45 -1.59 25.15
N ILE A 543 43.54 -1.95 25.84
CA ILE A 543 43.81 -1.58 27.24
C ILE A 543 43.74 -0.05 27.47
N ASP A 544 44.16 0.75 26.48
CA ASP A 544 44.11 2.22 26.50
C ASP A 544 42.67 2.80 26.49
N GLY A 545 41.62 1.99 26.31
CA GLY A 545 40.23 2.44 26.13
C GLY A 545 39.94 3.20 24.82
N ARG A 546 40.97 3.45 23.99
CA ARG A 546 40.88 4.16 22.70
C ARG A 546 40.12 3.40 21.61
N ARG A 547 40.00 2.08 21.74
CA ARG A 547 39.30 1.18 20.81
C ARG A 547 38.46 0.19 21.59
N SER A 548 37.33 -0.20 21.02
CA SER A 548 36.53 -1.32 21.50
C SER A 548 37.10 -2.66 20.99
N GLY A 549 37.16 -3.62 21.90
CA GLY A 549 37.58 -4.99 21.63
C GLY A 549 36.40 -5.89 21.25
N ARG A 550 36.74 -7.06 20.73
CA ARG A 550 35.82 -8.12 20.34
C ARG A 550 36.55 -9.45 20.45
N THR A 551 35.96 -10.43 21.12
CA THR A 551 36.60 -11.72 21.40
C THR A 551 35.56 -12.84 21.53
N MET A 552 36.00 -14.09 21.39
CA MET A 552 35.17 -15.26 21.64
C MET A 552 35.35 -15.68 23.10
N PHE A 553 34.26 -15.72 23.86
CA PHE A 553 34.26 -16.08 25.27
C PHE A 553 34.04 -17.60 25.43
N TYR A 554 34.83 -18.23 26.29
CA TYR A 554 34.83 -19.67 26.58
C TYR A 554 34.55 -19.93 28.06
N HIS A 555 34.11 -21.15 28.37
CA HIS A 555 34.13 -21.61 29.74
C HIS A 555 35.56 -21.65 30.30
N GLY A 556 35.70 -21.26 31.57
CA GLY A 556 37.01 -21.10 32.23
C GLY A 556 37.93 -22.32 32.05
N ASN A 557 39.11 -22.08 31.47
CA ASN A 557 40.16 -23.06 31.14
C ASN A 557 39.73 -24.24 30.23
N ARG A 558 38.65 -24.11 29.44
CA ARG A 558 38.15 -25.21 28.56
C ARG A 558 38.55 -25.12 27.09
N PHE A 559 39.16 -24.00 26.67
CA PHE A 559 39.62 -23.77 25.30
C PHE A 559 40.47 -24.96 24.77
N PRO A 560 40.25 -25.48 23.55
CA PRO A 560 39.36 -24.96 22.48
C PRO A 560 37.90 -25.44 22.55
N ARG A 561 37.50 -26.18 23.59
CA ARG A 561 36.13 -26.66 23.78
C ARG A 561 35.34 -25.69 24.68
N GLY A 562 34.01 -25.84 24.73
CA GLY A 562 33.15 -25.02 25.60
C GLY A 562 33.12 -23.53 25.24
N ALA A 563 33.04 -23.20 23.94
CA ALA A 563 32.85 -21.83 23.48
C ALA A 563 31.40 -21.37 23.76
N ILE A 564 31.24 -20.23 24.44
CA ILE A 564 29.93 -19.69 24.85
C ILE A 564 29.39 -18.73 23.78
N GLY A 565 30.20 -17.77 23.34
CA GLY A 565 29.78 -16.80 22.31
C GLY A 565 30.68 -15.58 22.19
N GLU A 566 30.47 -14.79 21.14
CA GLU A 566 31.20 -13.55 20.89
C GLU A 566 30.74 -12.44 21.84
N VAL A 567 31.68 -11.64 22.35
CA VAL A 567 31.40 -10.42 23.12
C VAL A 567 32.14 -9.22 22.51
N ASP A 568 31.45 -8.07 22.43
CA ASP A 568 32.14 -6.77 22.30
C ASP A 568 32.57 -6.33 23.71
N PHE A 569 33.70 -5.63 23.84
CA PHE A 569 34.11 -5.05 25.12
C PHE A 569 34.80 -3.69 25.00
N LEU A 570 34.88 -2.95 26.10
CA LEU A 570 35.53 -1.64 26.18
C LEU A 570 36.11 -1.39 27.58
N TRP A 571 37.41 -1.07 27.62
CA TRP A 571 38.09 -0.56 28.82
C TRP A 571 37.84 0.94 29.01
N ASN A 572 37.80 1.40 30.27
CA ASN A 572 37.89 2.82 30.57
C ASN A 572 39.32 3.35 30.36
N SER A 573 39.43 4.58 29.87
CA SER A 573 40.72 5.29 29.75
C SER A 573 41.16 5.87 31.10
N SER A 574 41.30 5.02 32.13
CA SER A 574 41.90 5.40 33.42
C SER A 574 43.33 4.88 33.56
N THR A 575 44.20 5.68 34.17
CA THR A 575 45.56 5.29 34.60
C THR A 575 45.60 4.82 36.05
N GLU A 576 44.46 4.78 36.74
CA GLU A 576 44.32 4.26 38.10
C GLU A 576 44.54 2.73 38.16
N LYS A 577 44.78 2.22 39.38
CA LYS A 577 44.83 0.77 39.66
C LYS A 577 43.45 0.12 39.49
N GLU A 578 42.43 0.77 40.02
CA GLU A 578 41.04 0.42 39.70
C GLU A 578 40.74 0.77 38.24
N ARG A 579 40.27 -0.21 37.48
CA ARG A 579 39.75 -0.02 36.13
C ARG A 579 38.36 -0.59 35.98
N VAL A 580 37.71 -0.19 34.90
CA VAL A 580 36.36 -0.60 34.53
C VAL A 580 36.40 -1.18 33.12
N VAL A 581 35.88 -2.39 32.95
CA VAL A 581 35.59 -2.97 31.63
C VAL A 581 34.08 -3.19 31.50
N TRP A 582 33.54 -2.76 30.36
CA TRP A 582 32.18 -3.08 29.93
C TRP A 582 32.23 -4.21 28.90
N ILE A 583 31.41 -5.23 29.10
CA ILE A 583 31.29 -6.42 28.23
C ILE A 583 29.83 -6.48 27.74
N TRP A 584 29.62 -6.47 26.42
CA TRP A 584 28.30 -6.63 25.82
C TRP A 584 28.09 -8.06 25.34
N ALA A 585 27.27 -8.80 26.07
CA ALA A 585 26.88 -10.17 25.74
C ALA A 585 25.49 -10.23 25.09
N HIS A 586 25.30 -11.20 24.20
CA HIS A 586 24.00 -11.42 23.56
C HIS A 586 23.06 -12.19 24.51
N PRO A 587 21.76 -11.83 24.64
CA PRO A 587 20.83 -12.45 25.61
C PRO A 587 20.65 -13.96 25.54
N ALA A 588 21.05 -14.61 24.45
CA ALA A 588 21.01 -16.06 24.33
C ALA A 588 21.94 -16.77 25.33
N TYR A 589 23.14 -16.22 25.55
CA TYR A 589 24.23 -16.82 26.34
C TYR A 589 24.79 -15.89 27.43
N ALA A 590 24.27 -14.66 27.55
CA ALA A 590 24.70 -13.72 28.57
C ALA A 590 24.55 -14.26 30.01
N ALA A 591 23.57 -15.14 30.27
CA ALA A 591 23.41 -15.78 31.57
C ALA A 591 24.55 -16.76 31.92
N GLU A 592 25.06 -17.49 30.93
CA GLU A 592 26.22 -18.38 31.07
C GLU A 592 27.49 -17.57 31.35
N ILE A 593 27.70 -16.48 30.60
CA ILE A 593 28.82 -15.56 30.84
C ILE A 593 28.75 -14.93 32.25
N ILE A 594 27.56 -14.55 32.72
CA ILE A 594 27.39 -14.03 34.10
C ILE A 594 27.74 -15.11 35.14
N TYR A 595 27.29 -16.35 34.95
CA TYR A 595 27.59 -17.46 35.86
C TYR A 595 29.10 -17.77 35.91
N ASP A 596 29.76 -17.82 34.75
CA ASP A 596 31.19 -18.06 34.63
C ASP A 596 32.02 -16.93 35.28
N LEU A 597 31.65 -15.65 35.04
CA LEU A 597 32.29 -14.51 35.71
C LEU A 597 32.09 -14.52 37.23
N VAL A 598 30.89 -14.87 37.72
CA VAL A 598 30.62 -15.04 39.16
C VAL A 598 31.50 -16.12 39.76
N THR A 599 31.66 -17.25 39.05
CA THR A 599 32.44 -18.40 39.51
C THR A 599 33.94 -18.08 39.55
N THR A 600 34.49 -17.52 38.47
CA THR A 600 35.92 -17.21 38.34
C THR A 600 36.40 -16.11 39.30
N PHE A 601 35.54 -15.12 39.61
CA PHE A 601 35.89 -14.03 40.52
C PHE A 601 35.36 -14.20 41.97
N GLY A 602 34.71 -15.33 42.27
CA GLY A 602 34.16 -15.62 43.61
C GLY A 602 33.12 -14.60 44.10
N LEU A 603 32.31 -14.06 43.19
CA LEU A 603 31.46 -12.90 43.45
C LEU A 603 30.16 -13.26 44.19
N ALA A 604 30.02 -12.83 45.44
CA ALA A 604 28.74 -12.89 46.15
C ALA A 604 27.78 -11.83 45.57
N LYS A 605 26.49 -12.16 45.46
CA LYS A 605 25.46 -11.17 45.11
C LYS A 605 25.29 -10.20 46.28
N GLU A 606 25.37 -8.89 46.02
CA GLU A 606 25.01 -7.88 47.03
C GLU A 606 23.50 -8.02 47.33
N GLU A 607 23.10 -7.93 48.60
CA GLU A 607 21.67 -7.89 48.96
C GLU A 607 21.03 -6.63 48.35
N ASP A 608 19.83 -6.79 47.79
CA ASP A 608 19.14 -5.67 47.17
C ASP A 608 18.63 -4.76 48.29
N MET A 609 19.29 -3.62 48.52
CA MET A 609 18.77 -2.63 49.47
C MET A 609 17.33 -2.27 49.09
N GLU A 610 16.38 -2.62 49.96
CA GLU A 610 15.03 -2.09 49.90
C GLU A 610 15.13 -0.59 50.15
N THR A 611 15.17 0.18 49.07
CA THR A 611 15.16 1.63 49.17
C THR A 611 13.77 2.04 49.60
N ASP A 612 13.62 2.41 50.88
CA ASP A 612 12.52 3.21 51.42
C ASP A 612 12.51 4.59 50.74
N ILE A 613 12.10 4.60 49.48
CA ILE A 613 11.80 5.82 48.73
C ILE A 613 10.46 6.32 49.26
N THR A 614 10.50 7.00 50.40
CA THR A 614 9.49 8.00 50.74
C THR A 614 9.45 8.98 49.55
N PRO A 615 8.35 9.00 48.77
CA PRO A 615 8.34 9.73 47.51
C PRO A 615 8.35 11.24 47.77
N PRO A 616 9.08 12.04 46.96
CA PRO A 616 8.95 13.49 47.01
C PRO A 616 7.48 13.90 46.85
N GLU A 617 7.05 14.87 47.66
CA GLU A 617 5.65 15.31 47.68
C GLU A 617 5.16 15.71 46.28
N GLY A 618 3.95 15.28 45.93
CA GLY A 618 3.34 15.50 44.61
C GLY A 618 3.66 14.44 43.53
N VAL A 619 4.52 13.46 43.79
CA VAL A 619 4.77 12.35 42.84
C VAL A 619 3.75 11.22 43.03
N GLU A 620 2.79 11.09 42.11
CA GLU A 620 1.84 9.95 42.10
C GLU A 620 2.56 8.59 41.92
N MET A 621 2.76 7.87 43.02
CA MET A 621 3.31 6.50 43.04
C MET A 621 2.54 5.54 42.11
N GLU A 622 1.22 5.74 42.00
CA GLU A 622 0.31 5.03 41.09
C GLU A 622 0.79 5.03 39.62
N LYS A 623 1.64 5.98 39.19
CA LYS A 623 2.26 6.03 37.84
C LYS A 623 3.62 5.34 37.75
N LEU A 624 4.34 5.18 38.86
CA LEU A 624 5.66 4.56 38.95
C LEU A 624 5.55 3.04 39.09
N GLU A 625 4.81 2.56 40.10
CA GLU A 625 4.47 1.13 40.36
C GLU A 625 4.02 0.39 39.11
N LYS A 626 3.32 1.09 38.22
CA LYS A 626 2.73 0.48 37.02
C LYS A 626 3.78 0.16 35.97
N ARG A 627 4.95 0.79 35.97
CA ARG A 627 6.03 0.42 35.06
C ARG A 627 6.55 -0.97 35.46
N ASN A 628 6.64 -1.89 34.51
CA ASN A 628 7.37 -3.15 34.72
C ASN A 628 8.89 -2.88 34.74
N VAL A 629 9.38 -2.21 35.78
CA VAL A 629 10.79 -2.23 36.16
C VAL A 629 10.91 -3.37 37.17
N PRO A 630 11.88 -4.31 37.03
CA PRO A 630 12.27 -5.16 38.14
C PRO A 630 12.67 -4.28 39.33
N PHE A 631 12.29 -4.66 40.56
CA PHE A 631 12.61 -3.92 41.78
C PHE A 631 14.10 -3.55 41.82
N CYS A 632 14.95 -4.55 41.57
CA CYS A 632 16.37 -4.43 41.33
C CYS A 632 16.67 -4.31 39.82
N ARG A 633 16.69 -3.08 39.27
CA ARG A 633 16.97 -2.83 37.84
C ARG A 633 18.40 -3.22 37.43
N THR A 634 19.34 -3.18 38.36
CA THR A 634 20.76 -3.49 38.13
C THR A 634 21.30 -4.39 39.26
N PRO A 635 21.22 -5.72 39.14
CA PRO A 635 21.83 -6.63 40.10
C PRO A 635 23.34 -6.35 40.24
N LYS A 636 23.83 -6.34 41.48
CA LYS A 636 25.24 -6.15 41.82
C LYS A 636 25.80 -7.40 42.50
N TYR A 637 27.09 -7.60 42.31
CA TYR A 637 27.86 -8.66 42.97
C TYR A 637 29.21 -8.08 43.37
N SER A 638 29.77 -8.49 44.51
CA SER A 638 31.11 -8.10 44.91
C SER A 638 31.82 -9.14 45.75
N ASN A 639 33.14 -9.00 45.84
CA ASN A 639 34.04 -9.86 46.62
C ASN A 639 35.13 -8.99 47.30
N GLY A 640 34.70 -7.92 47.97
CA GLY A 640 35.56 -6.92 48.62
C GLY A 640 36.34 -6.01 47.65
N GLY A 641 37.23 -6.59 46.83
CA GLY A 641 38.12 -5.87 45.89
C GLY A 641 37.63 -5.79 44.43
N LEU A 642 36.65 -6.61 44.04
CA LEU A 642 36.00 -6.55 42.73
C LEU A 642 34.49 -6.38 42.89
N ARG A 643 33.87 -5.55 42.03
CA ARG A 643 32.42 -5.42 41.87
C ARG A 643 32.01 -5.68 40.43
N MET A 644 30.92 -6.42 40.24
CA MET A 644 30.22 -6.59 38.98
C MET A 644 28.83 -5.94 39.04
N THR A 645 28.50 -5.09 38.06
CA THR A 645 27.16 -4.49 37.89
C THR A 645 26.52 -5.02 36.60
N ILE A 646 25.32 -5.61 36.68
CA ILE A 646 24.56 -6.00 35.50
C ILE A 646 23.74 -4.81 35.01
N LEU A 647 24.22 -4.13 33.96
CA LEU A 647 23.62 -2.97 33.32
C LEU A 647 22.64 -3.40 32.21
N LYS A 648 21.69 -4.27 32.57
CA LYS A 648 20.65 -4.78 31.68
C LYS A 648 19.48 -3.80 31.56
N ASP A 649 18.98 -3.59 30.34
CA ASP A 649 17.84 -2.72 30.03
C ASP A 649 17.98 -1.30 30.66
N THR A 650 19.21 -0.79 30.80
CA THR A 650 19.56 0.56 31.26
C THR A 650 20.20 1.42 30.16
N LEU A 651 21.08 0.83 29.33
CA LEU A 651 21.79 1.50 28.25
C LEU A 651 21.17 1.14 26.89
N ASN A 652 20.85 2.15 26.08
CA ASN A 652 20.41 1.95 24.71
C ASN A 652 21.61 1.99 23.76
N ARG A 653 21.72 1.01 22.85
CA ARG A 653 22.84 0.90 21.89
C ARG A 653 22.28 0.88 20.47
N PHE A 654 22.65 1.88 19.67
CA PHE A 654 22.22 2.00 18.26
C PHE A 654 23.40 1.81 17.32
N ARG A 655 23.20 1.07 16.23
CA ARG A 655 24.18 0.89 15.16
C ARG A 655 23.72 1.66 13.93
N LEU A 656 24.58 2.55 13.43
CA LEU A 656 24.42 3.17 12.12
C LEU A 656 25.36 2.49 11.12
N THR A 657 24.99 2.45 9.83
CA THR A 657 25.75 1.76 8.78
C THR A 657 25.53 2.44 7.43
N GLY A 658 26.58 2.52 6.61
CA GLY A 658 26.59 3.19 5.30
C GLY A 658 27.24 4.58 5.34
N PRO A 659 27.75 5.10 4.20
CA PRO A 659 28.62 6.27 4.17
C PRO A 659 27.97 7.54 4.75
N LEU A 660 26.70 7.80 4.41
CA LEU A 660 25.95 8.95 4.92
C LEU A 660 25.60 8.83 6.41
N SER A 661 25.98 7.76 7.12
CA SER A 661 25.89 7.75 8.59
C SER A 661 26.71 8.88 9.19
N GLN A 662 27.89 9.19 8.62
CA GLN A 662 28.72 10.27 9.12
C GLN A 662 28.03 11.63 8.92
N ALA A 663 27.42 11.88 7.75
CA ALA A 663 26.59 13.07 7.52
C ALA A 663 25.39 13.19 8.46
N VAL A 664 24.75 12.07 8.83
CA VAL A 664 23.66 12.07 9.83
C VAL A 664 24.20 12.46 11.21
N ILE A 665 25.24 11.78 11.70
CA ILE A 665 25.80 12.04 13.03
C ILE A 665 26.34 13.48 13.12
N ALA A 666 27.05 13.95 12.09
CA ALA A 666 27.61 15.30 11.96
C ALA A 666 26.56 16.44 11.95
N LYS A 667 25.31 16.15 11.61
CA LYS A 667 24.21 17.14 11.61
C LYS A 667 23.31 17.02 12.84
N VAL A 668 23.15 15.82 13.39
CA VAL A 668 22.27 15.52 14.54
C VAL A 668 22.98 15.72 15.89
N LEU A 669 24.24 15.28 16.02
CA LEU A 669 25.00 15.41 17.28
C LEU A 669 25.79 16.72 17.31
N GLN A 670 25.48 17.58 18.28
CA GLN A 670 26.15 18.86 18.48
C GLN A 670 26.76 18.89 19.88
N ALA A 671 28.08 19.09 19.95
CA ALA A 671 28.81 19.18 21.21
C ALA A 671 28.36 20.39 22.04
N VAL A 672 28.38 20.27 23.37
CA VAL A 672 28.02 21.37 24.28
C VAL A 672 29.09 22.47 24.24
N ASP A 673 28.67 23.71 24.04
CA ASP A 673 29.54 24.89 24.16
C ASP A 673 29.35 25.52 25.55
N PHE A 674 30.11 25.02 26.53
CA PHE A 674 30.03 25.49 27.92
C PHE A 674 30.34 26.99 28.07
N LYS A 675 30.98 27.65 27.09
CA LYS A 675 31.19 29.11 27.13
C LYS A 675 29.89 29.92 26.92
N LYS A 676 28.88 29.31 26.29
CA LYS A 676 27.59 29.95 25.94
C LYS A 676 26.44 29.43 26.79
N ARG A 677 26.73 28.60 27.79
CA ARG A 677 25.73 27.92 28.62
C ARG A 677 25.54 28.67 29.93
N SER A 678 24.34 29.20 30.15
CA SER A 678 23.94 29.86 31.40
C SER A 678 23.51 28.89 32.51
N VAL A 679 23.32 27.61 32.19
CA VAL A 679 22.86 26.58 33.14
C VAL A 679 24.05 25.92 33.83
N ASP A 680 24.18 26.19 35.13
CA ASP A 680 24.99 25.39 36.04
C ASP A 680 24.30 24.05 36.32
N ASP A 681 24.96 22.94 35.97
CA ASP A 681 24.51 21.58 36.27
C ASP A 681 25.73 20.66 36.51
N TRP A 682 25.46 19.38 36.81
CA TRP A 682 26.51 18.38 37.05
C TRP A 682 27.56 18.30 35.93
N SER A 683 27.17 18.56 34.67
CA SER A 683 28.06 18.48 33.51
C SER A 683 28.87 19.76 33.32
N THR A 684 28.28 20.92 33.63
CA THR A 684 29.03 22.18 33.74
C THR A 684 30.11 22.02 34.82
N LYS A 685 29.77 21.55 36.01
CA LYS A 685 30.74 21.30 37.11
C LYS A 685 31.83 20.31 36.70
N PHE A 686 31.43 19.13 36.24
CA PHE A 686 32.36 18.07 35.82
C PHE A 686 33.35 18.50 34.72
N HIS A 687 32.99 19.42 33.82
CA HIS A 687 33.86 19.87 32.73
C HIS A 687 34.51 21.25 32.94
N CYS A 688 34.05 22.08 33.86
CA CYS A 688 34.53 23.46 34.04
C CYS A 688 35.36 23.69 35.30
N ASP A 689 35.09 22.95 36.38
CA ASP A 689 35.69 23.14 37.71
C ASP A 689 37.14 22.62 37.75
N ASP A 690 37.38 21.47 37.11
CA ASP A 690 38.70 20.84 36.95
C ASP A 690 39.39 21.34 35.65
N PRO A 691 40.52 22.07 35.73
CA PRO A 691 41.24 22.57 34.56
C PRO A 691 41.71 21.47 33.60
N ALA A 692 42.05 20.27 34.10
CA ALA A 692 42.48 19.14 33.27
C ALA A 692 41.30 18.58 32.47
N ARG A 693 40.13 18.39 33.10
CA ARG A 693 38.89 17.97 32.40
C ARG A 693 38.44 19.00 31.37
N LYS A 694 38.60 20.29 31.67
CA LYS A 694 38.32 21.42 30.77
C LYS A 694 39.22 21.39 29.53
N LEU A 695 40.51 21.07 29.70
CA LEU A 695 41.45 20.89 28.60
C LEU A 695 41.15 19.62 27.78
N VAL A 696 40.85 18.49 28.44
CA VAL A 696 40.44 17.24 27.78
C VAL A 696 39.17 17.46 26.94
N TYR A 697 38.14 18.11 27.48
CA TYR A 697 36.91 18.41 26.73
C TYR A 697 37.16 19.38 25.57
N SER A 698 37.99 20.42 25.77
CA SER A 698 38.44 21.30 24.68
C SER A 698 39.08 20.50 23.54
N ASN A 699 39.92 19.52 23.85
CA ASN A 699 40.56 18.65 22.87
C ASN A 699 39.58 17.64 22.22
N GLN A 700 38.64 17.06 22.98
CA GLN A 700 37.54 16.25 22.44
C GLN A 700 36.70 17.04 21.43
N VAL A 701 36.36 18.30 21.72
CA VAL A 701 35.58 19.15 20.80
C VAL A 701 36.41 19.60 19.59
N LYS A 702 37.71 19.86 19.74
CA LYS A 702 38.62 20.09 18.58
C LYS A 702 38.67 18.86 17.66
N PHE A 703 38.79 17.66 18.24
CA PHE A 703 38.78 16.40 17.49
C PHE A 703 37.41 16.16 16.83
N TRP A 704 36.30 16.44 17.54
CA TRP A 704 34.94 16.33 17.01
C TRP A 704 34.76 17.16 15.73
N ARG A 705 35.30 18.39 15.68
CA ARG A 705 35.24 19.22 14.47
C ARG A 705 35.94 18.58 13.27
N LYS A 706 37.09 17.93 13.47
CA LYS A 706 37.81 17.18 12.41
C LYS A 706 37.06 15.92 11.98
N VAL A 707 36.53 15.16 12.95
CA VAL A 707 35.69 13.97 12.67
C VAL A 707 34.42 14.36 11.91
N ARG A 708 33.83 15.52 12.23
CA ARG A 708 32.60 16.05 11.59
C ARG A 708 32.77 16.36 10.10
N SER A 709 33.97 16.70 9.63
CA SER A 709 34.27 16.97 8.21
C SER A 709 34.57 15.72 7.38
N PHE A 710 34.65 14.53 7.99
CA PHE A 710 34.89 13.29 7.26
C PHE A 710 33.69 12.87 6.39
N THR A 711 33.99 12.36 5.19
CA THR A 711 33.01 11.95 4.17
C THR A 711 32.55 10.50 4.33
N SER A 712 33.29 9.67 5.08
CA SER A 712 32.92 8.29 5.37
C SER A 712 33.39 7.87 6.76
N PRO A 713 32.61 7.07 7.52
CA PRO A 713 33.09 6.50 8.78
C PRO A 713 34.31 5.56 8.57
N ALA A 714 34.56 5.08 7.35
CA ALA A 714 35.74 4.28 7.01
C ALA A 714 37.07 5.07 7.04
N GLN A 715 37.02 6.41 7.13
CA GLN A 715 38.21 7.26 7.34
C GLN A 715 38.69 7.24 8.81
N LEU A 716 37.94 6.62 9.73
CA LEU A 716 38.33 6.46 11.13
C LEU A 716 39.02 5.11 11.35
N PRO A 717 39.99 5.02 12.29
CA PRO A 717 40.58 3.75 12.70
C PRO A 717 39.50 2.75 13.18
N PRO A 718 39.65 1.45 12.88
CA PRO A 718 38.65 0.44 13.24
C PRO A 718 38.41 0.40 14.76
N ASN A 719 37.14 0.27 15.13
CA ASN A 719 36.64 0.23 16.50
C ASN A 719 37.00 1.44 17.40
N CYS A 720 37.47 2.55 16.82
CA CYS A 720 37.81 3.78 17.56
C CYS A 720 36.63 4.27 18.42
N VAL A 721 36.92 4.62 19.68
CA VAL A 721 35.92 5.11 20.65
C VAL A 721 36.15 6.59 20.93
N MET A 722 35.07 7.37 20.85
CA MET A 722 35.08 8.80 21.15
C MET A 722 33.94 9.16 22.12
N PRO A 723 34.22 9.47 23.39
CA PRO A 723 33.24 10.09 24.28
C PRO A 723 33.04 11.56 23.91
N LEU A 724 31.80 12.05 24.00
CA LEU A 724 31.45 13.45 23.72
C LEU A 724 30.17 13.86 24.46
N THR A 725 30.22 14.99 25.16
CA THR A 725 29.04 15.61 25.78
C THR A 725 28.28 16.43 24.73
N ILE A 726 27.02 16.08 24.49
CA ILE A 726 26.19 16.63 23.41
C ILE A 726 24.90 17.27 23.93
N TYR A 727 24.37 18.25 23.18
CA TYR A 727 22.98 18.69 23.35
C TYR A 727 22.01 17.59 22.90
N ASP A 728 20.83 17.55 23.52
CA ASP A 728 19.74 16.69 23.08
C ASP A 728 19.32 17.04 21.63
N PRO A 729 19.42 16.10 20.68
CA PRO A 729 19.12 16.39 19.27
C PRO A 729 17.66 16.77 18.98
N ARG A 730 16.75 16.68 19.96
CA ARG A 730 15.38 17.18 19.83
C ARG A 730 15.31 18.71 19.74
N PHE A 731 16.29 19.44 20.31
CA PHE A 731 16.37 20.90 20.17
C PHE A 731 16.92 21.35 18.81
N THR A 732 17.80 20.54 18.21
CA THR A 732 18.47 20.83 16.92
C THR A 732 17.74 20.22 15.71
N ALA A 733 16.66 19.47 15.95
CA ALA A 733 15.89 18.77 14.92
C ALA A 733 15.26 19.73 13.89
N PRO A 734 15.45 19.51 12.57
CA PRO A 734 14.92 20.40 11.55
C PRO A 734 13.39 20.34 11.47
N LYS A 735 12.74 21.49 11.29
CA LYS A 735 11.27 21.65 11.17
C LYS A 735 10.66 20.84 10.01
N ILE A 736 11.47 20.44 9.03
CA ILE A 736 11.11 19.65 7.85
C ILE A 736 12.10 18.47 7.73
N ARG A 737 11.63 17.31 7.29
CA ARG A 737 12.49 16.14 7.03
C ARG A 737 13.41 16.40 5.83
N THR A 738 14.68 16.66 6.10
CA THR A 738 15.77 16.77 5.11
C THR A 738 16.43 15.41 4.82
N LYS A 739 17.20 15.31 3.74
CA LYS A 739 18.20 14.25 3.54
C LYS A 739 19.52 14.73 4.15
N ALA A 740 20.17 13.89 4.96
CA ALA A 740 21.54 14.14 5.37
C ALA A 740 22.48 13.76 4.21
N VAL A 741 22.83 14.75 3.39
CA VAL A 741 24.04 14.74 2.57
C VAL A 741 25.20 15.30 3.39
N HIS A 742 26.44 15.06 2.97
CA HIS A 742 27.57 15.85 3.46
C HIS A 742 27.33 17.33 3.10
N SER A 743 27.91 18.25 3.86
CA SER A 743 28.23 19.53 3.23
C SER A 743 29.39 19.23 2.29
N GLU A 744 29.14 19.29 0.98
CA GLU A 744 30.13 19.85 0.07
C GLU A 744 30.63 21.18 0.68
N GLY A 745 31.88 21.55 0.42
CA GLY A 745 32.44 22.76 0.99
C GLY A 745 31.55 23.96 0.69
N ASN A 746 31.41 24.88 1.65
CA ASN A 746 31.18 26.25 1.21
C ASN A 746 32.30 26.58 0.21
N GLU A 747 31.94 27.18 -0.92
CA GLU A 747 32.91 27.72 -1.86
C GLU A 747 33.87 28.66 -1.10
N LEU A 748 35.15 28.59 -1.46
CA LEU A 748 36.25 29.34 -0.84
C LEU A 748 36.36 30.75 -1.43
#